data_AF-A0A354FJ88-F1
#
_entry.id   AF-A0A354FJ88-F1
#
_cell.length_a   1.000
_cell.length_b   1.000
_cell.length_c   1.000
_cell.angle_alpha   90.00
_cell.angle_beta   90.00
_cell.angle_gamma   90.00
#
_symmetry.space_group_name_H-M   'P 1'
#
loop_
_entity.id
_entity.type
_entity.pdbx_description
1 polymer ?
#
loop_
_entity_poly.entity_id
_entity_poly.type
_entity_poly.pdbx_seq_one_letter_code
_entity_poly.pdbx_strand_id
1 'polypeptide(L)'
;PIREISVMRGFDTKEHVLACFGGAGGQHACAIARELGISRIFIHRFAGVLSAYGMGLANIVEERQEPAALVYDADTKSTLSARLNSLNTVATNALLQQGYPQSQIESKRFLNLRYQGTDTALMIPEPESLTYNAELTNCGLGFANSSPELQSSAGSFPDYGQAFREIYRREFGFELVNRDILVDDVRVRVTANSPSLQKFPIANKSGTPQPDSQTRCYFESGWHDTPIFLLDQLGAGQRLDGPAILMQDTSTILIEPGCFAEITEFGDVVITVETKTQLEIGTQSDPIQLSIFSNLFMSIAEQMGRTLQRTAISTNIKERLDFSCAIFDESGGLVANAPHVPVHLGAMSDAVRRQIELQGNQLREGDVLVSNHPIAGGSHLPDITVITPVWRDGHPIFFIASRGHHADIGGISPGSMPPFSRKLLEEGVCIKSFKLVENGVFNEEGITELLLEPGTLPRGPGEASMSGARQLSDNLSDLKAQVAANQRGIDLLLEMVEHYSLDVVQAYMQHIQANAEAAVRQMLTDLSEREGLKKVDSLSAQDFLDDGSPIVLKITIDRRDGSAVFDFTGTGPELWGNLNAPRAVTNSAILYGLRCLIPQDIPLNQGCLNPIKVIVPEGTLLSPSEHAAVVGGNVLTSQRVTDVILRAFHACAASQGCTNNFTFGNERFGYYETIGGGAGAGASWHGQSGVHTHMTNTRITDPEILERRFPVMLREFSIRQGTGGDGKFRGGDGLVREVEFLEPLNAAILSERRVHRPYGLNGGDSGKSGRNLFFRKDGTTLFLGGKNEIRAESGDRIRIETPGGGGFGKADS
;
A
#
# COMPACT_ATOMS: atom_id res chain seq x y z
N PRO A 1 -16.29 -10.97 -7.27
CA PRO A 1 -16.48 -10.94 -5.80
C PRO A 1 -15.91 -12.17 -5.04
N ILE A 2 -16.47 -13.39 -5.11
CA ILE A 2 -15.98 -14.52 -4.27
C ILE A 2 -14.54 -14.91 -4.66
N ARG A 3 -14.30 -15.19 -5.94
CA ARG A 3 -12.95 -15.46 -6.49
C ARG A 3 -11.98 -14.34 -6.10
N GLU A 4 -12.36 -13.12 -6.40
CA GLU A 4 -11.59 -11.91 -6.14
C GLU A 4 -11.19 -11.74 -4.65
N ILE A 5 -12.12 -11.87 -3.70
CA ILE A 5 -11.83 -11.71 -2.26
C ILE A 5 -10.94 -12.84 -1.73
N SER A 6 -11.20 -14.08 -2.12
CA SER A 6 -10.38 -15.23 -1.69
C SER A 6 -8.97 -15.15 -2.28
N VAL A 7 -8.89 -14.86 -3.57
CA VAL A 7 -7.61 -14.78 -4.32
C VAL A 7 -6.79 -13.56 -3.90
N MET A 8 -7.39 -12.39 -3.65
CA MET A 8 -6.69 -11.23 -3.08
C MET A 8 -6.10 -11.51 -1.69
N ARG A 9 -6.66 -12.47 -0.96
CA ARG A 9 -6.13 -12.92 0.33
C ARG A 9 -5.15 -14.08 0.21
N GLY A 10 -4.90 -14.56 -1.01
CA GLY A 10 -3.93 -15.61 -1.27
C GLY A 10 -4.45 -17.04 -1.12
N PHE A 11 -5.77 -17.21 -1.04
CA PHE A 11 -6.36 -18.54 -0.88
C PHE A 11 -6.75 -19.13 -2.22
N ASP A 12 -6.39 -20.39 -2.46
CA ASP A 12 -7.01 -21.18 -3.52
C ASP A 12 -8.46 -21.48 -3.12
N THR A 13 -9.40 -21.01 -3.95
CA THR A 13 -10.83 -21.25 -3.70
C THR A 13 -11.15 -22.74 -3.64
N LYS A 14 -10.40 -23.59 -4.34
CA LYS A 14 -10.64 -25.04 -4.40
C LYS A 14 -10.45 -25.77 -3.07
N GLU A 15 -9.61 -25.24 -2.19
CA GLU A 15 -9.36 -25.81 -0.86
C GLU A 15 -10.48 -25.49 0.15
N HIS A 16 -11.43 -24.64 -0.23
CA HIS A 16 -12.47 -24.15 0.65
C HIS A 16 -13.79 -24.90 0.45
N VAL A 17 -14.63 -24.86 1.48
CA VAL A 17 -16.04 -25.24 1.40
C VAL A 17 -16.87 -24.00 1.08
N LEU A 18 -17.69 -24.06 0.03
CA LEU A 18 -18.61 -22.97 -0.30
C LEU A 18 -19.79 -22.99 0.66
N ALA A 19 -19.79 -22.10 1.66
CA ALA A 19 -20.93 -21.92 2.56
C ALA A 19 -21.98 -21.01 1.90
N CYS A 20 -23.11 -21.57 1.49
CA CYS A 20 -24.20 -20.83 0.84
C CYS A 20 -25.39 -20.61 1.79
N PHE A 21 -25.94 -19.39 1.77
CA PHE A 21 -27.12 -19.01 2.54
C PHE A 21 -27.95 -17.93 1.82
N GLY A 22 -29.06 -17.51 2.42
CA GLY A 22 -30.08 -16.67 1.80
C GLY A 22 -31.08 -17.46 0.95
N GLY A 23 -32.25 -16.89 0.69
CA GLY A 23 -33.36 -17.61 0.01
C GLY A 23 -33.01 -18.13 -1.40
N ALA A 24 -32.12 -17.44 -2.11
CA ALA A 24 -31.69 -17.80 -3.47
C ALA A 24 -30.28 -18.43 -3.54
N GLY A 25 -29.52 -18.47 -2.43
CA GLY A 25 -28.13 -18.90 -2.46
C GLY A 25 -27.94 -20.34 -2.95
N GLY A 26 -28.83 -21.25 -2.51
CA GLY A 26 -28.82 -22.65 -2.92
C GLY A 26 -29.20 -22.90 -4.38
N GLN A 27 -29.77 -21.93 -5.08
CA GLN A 27 -30.18 -22.07 -6.49
C GLN A 27 -28.99 -22.01 -7.45
N HIS A 28 -27.92 -21.31 -7.06
CA HIS A 28 -26.72 -21.08 -7.89
C HIS A 28 -25.46 -21.74 -7.33
N ALA A 29 -25.56 -22.42 -6.19
CA ALA A 29 -24.40 -22.92 -5.46
C ALA A 29 -23.55 -23.90 -6.27
N CYS A 30 -24.18 -24.85 -6.98
CA CYS A 30 -23.50 -25.84 -7.81
C CYS A 30 -22.71 -25.20 -8.95
N ALA A 31 -23.35 -24.33 -9.75
CA ALA A 31 -22.69 -23.58 -10.82
C ALA A 31 -21.52 -22.72 -10.30
N ILE A 32 -21.72 -21.99 -9.21
CA ILE A 32 -20.66 -21.15 -8.62
C ILE A 32 -19.51 -22.01 -8.12
N ALA A 33 -19.78 -23.10 -7.40
CA ALA A 33 -18.74 -23.99 -6.91
C ALA A 33 -17.94 -24.62 -8.06
N ARG A 34 -18.61 -25.06 -9.12
CA ARG A 34 -17.96 -25.62 -10.32
C ARG A 34 -17.04 -24.61 -11.00
N GLU A 35 -17.51 -23.36 -11.16
CA GLU A 35 -16.71 -22.27 -11.73
C GLU A 35 -15.52 -21.87 -10.83
N LEU A 36 -15.65 -22.03 -9.52
CA LEU A 36 -14.57 -21.79 -8.54
C LEU A 36 -13.67 -23.01 -8.31
N GLY A 37 -13.99 -24.17 -8.91
CA GLY A 37 -13.32 -25.45 -8.66
C GLY A 37 -13.50 -26.00 -7.23
N ILE A 38 -14.49 -25.51 -6.49
CA ILE A 38 -14.83 -25.98 -5.14
C ILE A 38 -15.55 -27.32 -5.22
N SER A 39 -15.03 -28.33 -4.51
CA SER A 39 -15.59 -29.68 -4.51
C SER A 39 -16.75 -29.89 -3.52
N ARG A 40 -16.86 -29.03 -2.50
CA ARG A 40 -17.88 -29.16 -1.43
C ARG A 40 -18.61 -27.85 -1.16
N ILE A 41 -19.94 -27.94 -1.12
CA ILE A 41 -20.84 -26.86 -0.71
C ILE A 41 -21.49 -27.26 0.62
N PHE A 42 -21.58 -26.32 1.54
CA PHE A 42 -22.30 -26.48 2.80
C PHE A 42 -23.48 -25.50 2.85
N ILE A 43 -24.69 -26.02 3.06
CA ILE A 43 -25.90 -25.24 3.19
C ILE A 43 -26.54 -25.57 4.54
N HIS A 44 -26.54 -24.60 5.45
CA HIS A 44 -27.14 -24.77 6.77
C HIS A 44 -28.64 -25.01 6.64
N ARG A 45 -29.25 -25.82 7.51
CA ARG A 45 -30.70 -26.10 7.50
C ARG A 45 -31.62 -24.88 7.61
N PHE A 46 -31.06 -23.74 7.98
CA PHE A 46 -31.77 -22.45 8.11
C PHE A 46 -31.21 -21.42 7.13
N ALA A 47 -30.66 -21.86 6.00
CA ALA A 47 -30.01 -21.01 5.00
C ALA A 47 -30.84 -19.76 4.65
N GLY A 48 -32.15 -19.90 4.43
CA GLY A 48 -33.05 -18.80 4.08
C GLY A 48 -33.12 -17.68 5.13
N VAL A 49 -32.82 -17.98 6.41
CA VAL A 49 -32.89 -17.04 7.55
C VAL A 49 -31.59 -17.03 8.37
N LEU A 50 -30.47 -17.46 7.78
CA LEU A 50 -29.23 -17.73 8.51
C LEU A 50 -28.68 -16.50 9.24
N SER A 51 -28.87 -15.30 8.67
CA SER A 51 -28.46 -14.05 9.33
C SER A 51 -29.24 -13.80 10.63
N ALA A 52 -30.56 -14.03 10.62
CA ALA A 52 -31.38 -13.89 11.83
C ALA A 52 -31.04 -14.96 12.87
N TYR A 53 -30.76 -16.19 12.42
CA TYR A 53 -30.26 -17.26 13.28
C TYR A 53 -28.92 -16.89 13.92
N GLY A 54 -27.97 -16.33 13.15
CA GLY A 54 -26.69 -15.84 13.64
C GLY A 54 -26.82 -14.71 14.65
N MET A 55 -27.74 -13.76 14.42
CA MET A 55 -28.06 -12.71 15.41
C MET A 55 -28.59 -13.28 16.73
N GLY A 56 -29.39 -14.34 16.67
CA GLY A 56 -29.90 -15.03 17.87
C GLY A 56 -28.84 -15.85 18.61
N LEU A 57 -27.78 -16.30 17.93
CA LEU A 57 -26.65 -17.02 18.51
C LEU A 57 -25.53 -16.12 19.05
N ALA A 58 -25.49 -14.86 18.63
CA ALA A 58 -24.44 -13.94 19.03
C ALA A 58 -24.47 -13.73 20.54
N ASN A 59 -23.30 -13.82 21.17
CA ASN A 59 -23.16 -13.40 22.55
C ASN A 59 -23.45 -11.90 22.68
N ILE A 60 -24.04 -11.50 23.81
CA ILE A 60 -24.24 -10.08 24.09
C ILE A 60 -22.93 -9.53 24.68
N VAL A 61 -22.41 -8.49 24.05
CA VAL A 61 -21.11 -7.90 24.40
C VAL A 61 -21.32 -6.47 24.88
N GLU A 62 -20.81 -6.17 26.07
CA GLU A 62 -20.67 -4.81 26.59
C GLU A 62 -19.17 -4.46 26.64
N GLU A 63 -18.78 -3.46 25.87
CA GLU A 63 -17.41 -2.95 25.83
C GLU A 63 -17.36 -1.55 26.46
N ARG A 64 -16.36 -1.31 27.31
CA ARG A 64 -16.08 -0.02 27.93
C ARG A 64 -14.58 0.28 27.83
N GLN A 65 -14.25 1.53 27.52
CA GLN A 65 -12.87 2.00 27.39
C GLN A 65 -12.72 3.40 27.98
N GLU A 66 -11.51 3.72 28.46
CA GLU A 66 -11.18 5.02 29.04
C GLU A 66 -9.70 5.39 28.76
N PRO A 67 -9.39 6.63 28.31
CA PRO A 67 -8.02 7.05 28.01
C PRO A 67 -7.13 7.09 29.26
N ALA A 68 -5.86 6.68 29.14
CA ALA A 68 -4.91 6.64 30.25
C ALA A 68 -3.76 7.66 30.14
N ALA A 69 -3.14 7.80 28.97
CA ALA A 69 -1.97 8.68 28.79
C ALA A 69 -0.93 8.54 29.92
N LEU A 70 -0.66 7.30 30.37
CA LEU A 70 0.29 6.97 31.45
C LEU A 70 1.53 6.29 30.87
N VAL A 71 2.67 6.40 31.55
CA VAL A 71 3.82 5.51 31.32
C VAL A 71 3.55 4.18 32.04
N TYR A 72 3.78 3.05 31.38
CA TYR A 72 3.67 1.72 31.97
C TYR A 72 4.94 1.38 32.77
N ASP A 73 4.84 1.48 34.08
CA ASP A 73 5.93 1.27 35.04
C ASP A 73 5.42 0.62 36.33
N ALA A 74 6.27 0.49 37.36
CA ALA A 74 5.86 -0.11 38.63
C ALA A 74 4.81 0.72 39.39
N ASP A 75 4.86 2.06 39.27
CA ASP A 75 4.04 2.98 40.06
C ASP A 75 2.60 3.07 39.52
N THR A 76 2.45 2.99 38.19
CA THR A 76 1.16 3.12 37.50
C THR A 76 0.32 1.83 37.49
N LYS A 77 0.92 0.66 37.75
CA LYS A 77 0.22 -0.64 37.78
C LYS A 77 -0.98 -0.66 38.74
N SER A 78 -0.84 -0.03 39.91
CA SER A 78 -1.93 0.05 40.90
C SER A 78 -3.12 0.86 40.36
N THR A 79 -2.86 1.98 39.69
CA THR A 79 -3.86 2.83 39.05
C THR A 79 -4.55 2.11 37.89
N LEU A 80 -3.77 1.46 37.01
CA LEU A 80 -4.31 0.69 35.88
C LEU A 80 -5.23 -0.45 36.36
N SER A 81 -4.81 -1.17 37.41
CA SER A 81 -5.63 -2.22 38.04
C SER A 81 -6.95 -1.67 38.57
N ALA A 82 -6.92 -0.54 39.30
CA ALA A 82 -8.14 0.09 39.82
C ALA A 82 -9.11 0.49 38.69
N ARG A 83 -8.57 1.02 37.58
CA ARG A 83 -9.38 1.43 36.41
C ARG A 83 -9.96 0.24 35.67
N LEU A 84 -9.18 -0.82 35.42
CA LEU A 84 -9.67 -2.07 34.85
C LEU A 84 -10.79 -2.68 35.71
N ASN A 85 -10.63 -2.71 37.03
CA ASN A 85 -11.65 -3.23 37.96
C ASN A 85 -12.93 -2.37 37.92
N SER A 86 -12.79 -1.05 37.86
CA SER A 86 -13.92 -0.12 37.77
C SER A 86 -14.70 -0.33 36.47
N LEU A 87 -14.03 -0.30 35.32
CA LEU A 87 -14.65 -0.55 34.02
C LEU A 87 -15.31 -1.93 33.95
N ASN A 88 -14.65 -2.95 34.51
CA ASN A 88 -15.20 -4.30 34.59
C ASN A 88 -16.49 -4.36 35.40
N THR A 89 -16.54 -3.66 36.54
CA THR A 89 -17.73 -3.59 37.39
C THR A 89 -18.88 -2.92 36.64
N VAL A 90 -18.60 -1.80 35.96
CA VAL A 90 -19.60 -1.07 35.17
C VAL A 90 -20.15 -1.92 34.02
N ALA A 91 -19.27 -2.56 33.24
CA ALA A 91 -19.67 -3.39 32.11
C ALA A 91 -20.43 -4.67 32.55
N THR A 92 -20.00 -5.30 33.65
CA THR A 92 -20.69 -6.46 34.23
C THR A 92 -22.09 -6.07 34.73
N ASN A 93 -22.22 -4.95 35.44
CA ASN A 93 -23.50 -4.46 35.93
C ASN A 93 -24.48 -4.13 34.80
N ALA A 94 -23.99 -3.65 33.64
CA ALA A 94 -24.83 -3.40 32.48
C ALA A 94 -25.51 -4.70 31.98
N LEU A 95 -24.77 -5.81 31.92
CA LEU A 95 -25.33 -7.11 31.53
C LEU A 95 -26.23 -7.73 32.61
N LEU A 96 -25.88 -7.57 33.89
CA LEU A 96 -26.75 -7.99 35.00
C LEU A 96 -28.10 -7.25 34.97
N GLN A 97 -28.10 -5.94 34.67
CA GLN A 97 -29.33 -5.13 34.54
C GLN A 97 -30.18 -5.54 33.33
N GLN A 98 -29.57 -6.10 32.29
CA GLN A 98 -30.27 -6.69 31.15
C GLN A 98 -30.85 -8.09 31.45
N GLY A 99 -30.62 -8.63 32.66
CA GLY A 99 -31.21 -9.88 33.14
C GLY A 99 -30.32 -11.10 32.98
N TYR A 100 -29.05 -10.95 32.57
CA TYR A 100 -28.11 -12.08 32.48
C TYR A 100 -27.57 -12.44 33.87
N PRO A 101 -27.58 -13.72 34.28
CA PRO A 101 -27.01 -14.15 35.55
C PRO A 101 -25.47 -14.08 35.51
N GLN A 102 -24.84 -13.81 36.66
CA GLN A 102 -23.38 -13.73 36.80
C GLN A 102 -22.66 -14.97 36.26
N SER A 103 -23.27 -16.16 36.35
CA SER A 103 -22.70 -17.43 35.86
C SER A 103 -22.58 -17.51 34.33
N GLN A 104 -23.25 -16.62 33.59
CA GLN A 104 -23.18 -16.53 32.12
C GLN A 104 -22.25 -15.41 31.64
N ILE A 105 -21.65 -14.65 32.56
CA ILE A 105 -20.86 -13.47 32.24
C ILE A 105 -19.36 -13.79 32.31
N GLU A 106 -18.65 -13.57 31.22
CA GLU A 106 -17.18 -13.65 31.11
C GLU A 106 -16.62 -12.25 30.85
N SER A 107 -15.44 -11.93 31.42
CA SER A 107 -14.78 -10.65 31.21
C SER A 107 -13.36 -10.83 30.70
N LYS A 108 -12.99 -10.00 29.73
CA LYS A 108 -11.64 -9.88 29.19
C LYS A 108 -11.15 -8.44 29.33
N ARG A 109 -9.90 -8.29 29.75
CA ARG A 109 -9.23 -7.02 30.04
C ARG A 109 -8.12 -6.78 29.03
N PHE A 110 -7.93 -5.51 28.65
CA PHE A 110 -6.96 -5.10 27.66
C PHE A 110 -6.30 -3.77 28.05
N LEU A 111 -5.02 -3.63 27.72
CA LEU A 111 -4.34 -2.34 27.66
C LEU A 111 -3.93 -2.05 26.22
N ASN A 112 -4.23 -0.85 25.73
CA ASN A 112 -3.70 -0.36 24.47
C ASN A 112 -2.33 0.29 24.74
N LEU A 113 -1.26 -0.41 24.34
CA LEU A 113 0.13 -0.06 24.67
C LEU A 113 0.91 0.36 23.43
N ARG A 114 1.81 1.33 23.57
CA ARG A 114 2.75 1.74 22.50
C ARG A 114 4.08 2.20 23.07
N TYR A 115 5.12 2.27 22.25
CA TYR A 115 6.36 2.93 22.67
C TYR A 115 6.23 4.45 22.58
N GLN A 116 6.86 5.17 23.50
CA GLN A 116 6.94 6.63 23.46
C GLN A 116 7.57 7.10 22.13
N GLY A 117 6.89 8.04 21.47
CA GLY A 117 7.26 8.53 20.14
C GLY A 117 6.61 7.78 18.98
N THR A 118 5.91 6.66 19.23
CA THR A 118 5.05 5.99 18.24
C THR A 118 3.60 6.46 18.43
N ASP A 119 2.73 6.37 17.40
CA ASP A 119 1.28 6.70 17.53
C ASP A 119 0.35 5.48 17.38
N THR A 120 0.90 4.27 17.25
CA THR A 120 0.09 3.06 17.05
C THR A 120 0.12 2.23 18.32
N ALA A 121 -1.02 2.18 19.01
CA ALA A 121 -1.20 1.28 20.14
C ALA A 121 -1.57 -0.12 19.69
N LEU A 122 -0.95 -1.12 20.31
CA LEU A 122 -1.30 -2.52 20.21
C LEU A 122 -2.27 -2.87 21.33
N MET A 123 -3.36 -3.56 20.99
CA MET A 123 -4.31 -4.06 21.98
C MET A 123 -3.74 -5.32 22.63
N ILE A 124 -3.27 -5.18 23.86
CA ILE A 124 -2.62 -6.25 24.61
C ILE A 124 -3.66 -6.89 25.55
N PRO A 125 -4.07 -8.14 25.31
CA PRO A 125 -4.95 -8.85 26.23
C PRO A 125 -4.23 -9.13 27.56
N GLU A 126 -5.00 -9.22 28.64
CA GLU A 126 -4.49 -9.67 29.93
C GLU A 126 -3.81 -11.05 29.79
N PRO A 127 -2.52 -11.18 30.11
CA PRO A 127 -1.83 -12.47 30.04
C PRO A 127 -2.43 -13.46 31.04
N GLU A 128 -2.83 -14.64 30.57
CA GLU A 128 -3.22 -15.76 31.45
C GLU A 128 -1.97 -16.32 32.13
N SER A 129 -2.01 -16.57 33.45
CA SER A 129 -0.90 -17.24 34.12
C SER A 129 -0.90 -18.73 33.75
N LEU A 130 -0.06 -19.14 32.81
CA LEU A 130 0.75 -20.38 32.81
C LEU A 130 1.55 -20.57 31.51
N THR A 131 2.75 -21.14 31.69
CA THR A 131 3.75 -21.62 30.72
C THR A 131 3.20 -22.10 29.37
N TYR A 132 3.64 -21.43 28.29
CA TYR A 132 3.47 -21.92 26.92
C TYR A 132 4.53 -22.98 26.59
N ASN A 133 4.08 -24.19 26.22
CA ASN A 133 4.88 -25.08 25.37
C ASN A 133 4.82 -24.54 23.94
N ALA A 134 5.98 -24.31 23.35
CA ALA A 134 6.14 -23.91 21.97
C ALA A 134 5.86 -25.10 21.06
N GLU A 135 4.63 -25.25 20.57
CA GLU A 135 4.25 -26.01 19.39
C GLU A 135 2.74 -25.85 19.17
N LEU A 136 2.34 -24.86 18.36
CA LEU A 136 1.03 -24.79 17.69
C LEU A 136 1.14 -23.75 16.56
N THR A 137 1.53 -24.25 15.39
CA THR A 137 1.34 -23.58 14.10
C THR A 137 -0.16 -23.56 13.73
N ASN A 138 -0.51 -22.56 12.92
CA ASN A 138 -1.81 -22.29 12.27
C ASN A 138 -2.83 -21.39 13.00
N CYS A 139 -2.97 -20.20 12.42
CA CYS A 139 -4.19 -19.42 12.20
C CYS A 139 -5.45 -19.87 12.95
N GLY A 140 -5.61 -19.32 14.14
CA GLY A 140 -6.86 -19.30 14.88
C GLY A 140 -6.62 -18.70 16.26
N LEU A 141 -7.24 -17.55 16.55
CA LEU A 141 -7.42 -17.11 17.94
C LEU A 141 -8.40 -18.08 18.61
N GLY A 142 -7.92 -19.28 18.93
CA GLY A 142 -8.59 -20.25 19.76
C GLY A 142 -8.47 -19.78 21.20
N PHE A 143 -9.40 -18.94 21.65
CA PHE A 143 -9.57 -18.67 23.07
C PHE A 143 -9.99 -19.98 23.73
N ALA A 144 -9.08 -20.61 24.47
CA ALA A 144 -9.44 -21.73 25.33
C ALA A 144 -10.44 -21.25 26.40
N ASN A 145 -11.46 -22.05 26.69
CA ASN A 145 -12.47 -21.73 27.69
C ASN A 145 -11.81 -21.55 29.06
N SER A 146 -11.90 -20.36 29.65
CA SER A 146 -11.42 -20.11 31.01
C SER A 146 -12.36 -20.76 32.03
N SER A 147 -11.84 -21.69 32.84
CA SER A 147 -12.56 -22.28 33.98
C SER A 147 -12.85 -21.22 35.06
N PRO A 148 -13.99 -21.27 35.78
CA PRO A 148 -14.36 -20.31 36.84
C PRO A 148 -13.47 -20.27 38.09
N GLU A 149 -12.37 -21.03 38.13
CA GLU A 149 -11.57 -21.26 39.35
C GLU A 149 -10.34 -20.35 39.48
N LEU A 150 -10.10 -19.44 38.53
CA LEU A 150 -8.88 -18.61 38.48
C LEU A 150 -8.98 -17.21 39.13
N GLN A 151 -10.05 -16.92 39.89
CA GLN A 151 -10.14 -15.70 40.70
C GLN A 151 -9.58 -15.85 42.14
N SER A 152 -8.56 -16.70 42.34
CA SER A 152 -8.02 -16.96 43.68
C SER A 152 -6.49 -16.99 43.85
N SER A 153 -5.68 -16.62 42.85
CA SER A 153 -4.23 -16.41 43.05
C SER A 153 -3.88 -14.92 43.17
N ALA A 154 -3.86 -14.42 44.40
CA ALA A 154 -3.40 -13.09 44.75
C ALA A 154 -1.89 -12.93 44.54
N GLY A 155 -1.46 -11.79 43.98
CA GLY A 155 -0.12 -11.27 44.25
C GLY A 155 0.45 -10.20 43.31
N SER A 156 0.25 -10.30 41.99
CA SER A 156 0.95 -9.43 41.02
C SER A 156 0.04 -8.98 39.89
N PHE A 157 0.11 -7.70 39.51
CA PHE A 157 -0.50 -7.21 38.29
C PHE A 157 0.10 -7.97 37.08
N PRO A 158 -0.72 -8.46 36.12
CA PRO A 158 -0.23 -9.18 34.96
C PRO A 158 0.80 -8.37 34.16
N ASP A 159 1.80 -9.03 33.57
CA ASP A 159 2.86 -8.30 32.85
C ASP A 159 2.48 -7.99 31.40
N TYR A 160 1.60 -6.99 31.24
CA TYR A 160 1.26 -6.43 29.94
C TYR A 160 2.49 -5.89 29.18
N GLY A 161 3.57 -5.54 29.88
CA GLY A 161 4.80 -5.03 29.25
C GLY A 161 5.57 -6.12 28.52
N GLN A 162 5.69 -7.31 29.11
CA GLN A 162 6.27 -8.46 28.42
C GLN A 162 5.39 -8.91 27.24
N ALA A 163 4.07 -9.05 27.46
CA ALA A 163 3.15 -9.42 26.38
C ALA A 163 3.14 -8.41 25.24
N PHE A 164 3.24 -7.11 25.56
CA PHE A 164 3.45 -6.06 24.57
C PHE A 164 4.72 -6.29 23.76
N ARG A 165 5.87 -6.53 24.40
CA ARG A 165 7.14 -6.78 23.69
C ARG A 165 7.09 -8.02 22.80
N GLU A 166 6.44 -9.09 23.25
CA GLU A 166 6.29 -10.33 22.48
C GLU A 166 5.40 -10.12 21.26
N ILE A 167 4.23 -9.49 21.44
CA ILE A 167 3.36 -9.12 20.33
C ILE A 167 4.08 -8.14 19.40
N TYR A 168 4.75 -7.11 19.95
CA TYR A 168 5.52 -6.14 19.17
C TYR A 168 6.62 -6.82 18.33
N ARG A 169 7.39 -7.74 18.90
CA ARG A 169 8.41 -8.50 18.18
C ARG A 169 7.82 -9.43 17.12
N ARG A 170 6.68 -10.05 17.40
CA ARG A 170 5.97 -10.88 16.41
C ARG A 170 5.45 -10.06 15.25
N GLU A 171 4.88 -8.88 15.53
CA GLU A 171 4.32 -8.01 14.49
C GLU A 171 5.40 -7.27 13.70
N PHE A 172 6.55 -6.95 14.33
CA PHE A 172 7.54 -6.02 13.77
C PHE A 172 8.99 -6.55 13.68
N GLY A 173 9.31 -7.74 14.17
CA GLY A 173 10.61 -8.39 14.01
C GLY A 173 11.75 -7.87 14.90
N PHE A 174 11.53 -6.81 15.69
CA PHE A 174 12.53 -6.25 16.62
C PHE A 174 11.86 -5.63 17.86
N GLU A 175 12.66 -5.19 18.83
CA GLU A 175 12.22 -4.43 20.02
C GLU A 175 12.83 -3.03 20.01
N LEU A 176 12.07 -2.01 20.44
CA LEU A 176 12.62 -0.67 20.69
C LEU A 176 13.23 -0.63 22.09
N VAL A 177 14.56 -0.69 22.16
CA VAL A 177 15.32 -0.58 23.41
C VAL A 177 15.37 0.89 23.85
N ASN A 178 15.40 1.14 25.16
CA ASN A 178 15.50 2.49 25.77
C ASN A 178 14.32 3.44 25.45
N ARG A 179 13.11 2.90 25.30
CA ARG A 179 11.87 3.67 25.14
C ARG A 179 10.84 3.27 26.18
N ASP A 180 10.18 4.27 26.77
CA ASP A 180 9.05 4.04 27.68
C ASP A 180 7.88 3.40 26.93
N ILE A 181 7.15 2.51 27.59
CA ILE A 181 5.87 1.99 27.10
C ILE A 181 4.79 2.92 27.64
N LEU A 182 3.91 3.43 26.78
CA LEU A 182 2.78 4.28 27.14
C LEU A 182 1.48 3.48 27.05
N VAL A 183 0.58 3.74 28.00
CA VAL A 183 -0.80 3.24 28.01
C VAL A 183 -1.69 4.34 27.44
N ASP A 184 -2.21 4.13 26.23
CA ASP A 184 -3.12 5.09 25.58
C ASP A 184 -4.52 5.00 26.17
N ASP A 185 -5.04 3.79 26.35
CA ASP A 185 -6.33 3.54 26.99
C ASP A 185 -6.40 2.17 27.67
N VAL A 186 -7.38 2.07 28.58
CA VAL A 186 -7.73 0.87 29.34
C VAL A 186 -9.08 0.40 28.84
N ARG A 187 -9.21 -0.89 28.52
CA ARG A 187 -10.42 -1.46 27.93
C ARG A 187 -10.85 -2.75 28.63
N VAL A 188 -12.16 -2.92 28.79
CA VAL A 188 -12.78 -4.17 29.25
C VAL A 188 -13.90 -4.56 28.31
N ARG A 189 -13.92 -5.84 27.91
CA ARG A 189 -15.00 -6.45 27.17
C ARG A 189 -15.65 -7.51 28.04
N VAL A 190 -16.94 -7.34 28.34
CA VAL A 190 -17.73 -8.31 29.08
C VAL A 190 -18.72 -8.95 28.13
N THR A 191 -18.80 -10.27 28.17
CA THR A 191 -19.61 -11.09 27.27
C THR A 191 -20.60 -11.90 28.10
N ALA A 192 -21.89 -11.77 27.82
CA ALA A 192 -22.91 -12.67 28.34
C ALA A 192 -23.18 -13.78 27.30
N ASN A 193 -22.93 -15.01 27.71
CA ASN A 193 -23.30 -16.19 26.94
C ASN A 193 -24.83 -16.33 26.96
N SER A 194 -25.46 -16.06 25.83
CA SER A 194 -26.88 -16.40 25.65
C SER A 194 -27.04 -17.92 25.68
N PRO A 195 -28.13 -18.48 26.23
CA PRO A 195 -28.40 -19.90 26.06
C PRO A 195 -28.42 -20.23 24.56
N SER A 196 -27.43 -21.02 24.13
CA SER A 196 -27.28 -21.38 22.73
C SER A 196 -28.53 -22.11 22.25
N LEU A 197 -28.99 -21.79 21.03
CA LEU A 197 -30.01 -22.59 20.37
C LEU A 197 -29.43 -24.00 20.22
N GLN A 198 -29.97 -24.94 21.01
CA GLN A 198 -29.50 -26.32 21.00
C GLN A 198 -29.69 -26.92 19.60
N LYS A 199 -28.63 -27.53 19.07
CA LYS A 199 -28.72 -28.34 17.86
C LYS A 199 -29.32 -29.69 18.25
N PHE A 200 -30.43 -30.05 17.63
CA PHE A 200 -31.04 -31.35 17.82
C PHE A 200 -30.73 -32.24 16.61
N PRO A 201 -30.19 -33.45 16.81
CA PRO A 201 -30.01 -34.40 15.73
C PRO A 201 -31.38 -34.77 15.17
N ILE A 202 -31.48 -34.87 13.84
CA ILE A 202 -32.68 -35.38 13.18
C ILE A 202 -32.62 -36.91 13.12
N ALA A 203 -33.78 -37.55 12.94
CA ALA A 203 -33.82 -39.00 12.83
C ALA A 203 -33.02 -39.49 11.61
N ASN A 204 -32.20 -40.52 11.81
CA ASN A 204 -31.54 -41.22 10.71
C ASN A 204 -32.61 -41.97 9.89
N LYS A 205 -32.57 -41.82 8.56
CA LYS A 205 -33.45 -42.56 7.65
C LYS A 205 -32.58 -43.27 6.62
N SER A 206 -32.63 -44.59 6.61
CA SER A 206 -31.98 -45.41 5.58
C SER A 206 -32.89 -45.59 4.36
N GLY A 207 -32.29 -45.61 3.17
CA GLY A 207 -32.99 -45.86 1.90
C GLY A 207 -33.16 -44.61 1.03
N THR A 208 -33.54 -44.84 -0.23
CA THR A 208 -33.71 -43.79 -1.25
C THR A 208 -34.92 -42.90 -0.91
N PRO A 209 -34.74 -41.57 -0.77
CA PRO A 209 -35.85 -40.67 -0.52
C PRO A 209 -36.85 -40.70 -1.68
N GLN A 210 -38.14 -40.57 -1.38
CA GLN A 210 -39.20 -40.49 -2.37
C GLN A 210 -39.48 -39.02 -2.72
N PRO A 211 -39.60 -38.67 -4.01
CA PRO A 211 -39.92 -37.31 -4.41
C PRO A 211 -41.36 -36.95 -4.01
N ASP A 212 -41.55 -35.71 -3.57
CA ASP A 212 -42.87 -35.14 -3.29
C ASP A 212 -43.60 -34.80 -4.60
N SER A 213 -42.85 -34.25 -5.57
CA SER A 213 -43.35 -33.92 -6.90
C SER A 213 -42.19 -33.90 -7.93
N GLN A 214 -42.47 -33.50 -9.17
CA GLN A 214 -41.48 -33.42 -10.24
C GLN A 214 -41.80 -32.24 -11.15
N THR A 215 -40.77 -31.60 -11.70
CA THR A 215 -40.89 -30.49 -12.66
C THR A 215 -39.85 -30.61 -13.77
N ARG A 216 -39.96 -29.79 -14.82
CA ARG A 216 -38.95 -29.73 -15.89
C ARG A 216 -37.96 -28.60 -15.63
N CYS A 217 -36.68 -28.93 -15.58
CA CYS A 217 -35.58 -27.97 -15.49
C CYS A 217 -34.72 -28.04 -16.74
N TYR A 218 -34.22 -26.88 -17.18
CA TYR A 218 -33.27 -26.79 -18.28
C TYR A 218 -31.85 -26.65 -17.73
N PHE A 219 -30.96 -27.55 -18.11
CA PHE A 219 -29.53 -27.52 -17.83
C PHE A 219 -28.75 -27.46 -19.16
N GLU A 220 -27.42 -27.35 -19.10
CA GLU A 220 -26.58 -27.32 -20.33
C GLU A 220 -26.78 -28.56 -21.22
N SER A 221 -27.10 -29.71 -20.62
CA SER A 221 -27.40 -30.96 -21.32
C SER A 221 -28.84 -31.05 -21.85
N GLY A 222 -29.63 -29.97 -21.73
CA GLY A 222 -31.01 -29.87 -22.22
C GLY A 222 -32.06 -29.92 -21.10
N TRP A 223 -33.29 -30.30 -21.45
CA TRP A 223 -34.39 -30.44 -20.49
C TRP A 223 -34.33 -31.77 -19.75
N HIS A 224 -34.43 -31.73 -18.42
CA HIS A 224 -34.47 -32.90 -17.55
C HIS A 224 -35.69 -32.86 -16.64
N ASP A 225 -36.33 -34.01 -16.45
CA ASP A 225 -37.38 -34.16 -15.44
C ASP A 225 -36.74 -34.26 -14.06
N THR A 226 -36.91 -33.22 -13.25
CA THR A 226 -36.19 -33.00 -12.00
C THR A 226 -37.11 -33.25 -10.80
N PRO A 227 -36.87 -34.29 -9.99
CA PRO A 227 -37.64 -34.56 -8.78
C PRO A 227 -37.49 -33.44 -7.75
N ILE A 228 -38.58 -33.16 -7.04
CA ILE A 228 -38.67 -32.18 -5.96
C ILE A 228 -38.83 -32.94 -4.65
N PHE A 229 -37.98 -32.62 -3.68
CA PHE A 229 -37.99 -33.16 -2.33
C PHE A 229 -38.22 -32.03 -1.34
N LEU A 230 -38.94 -32.33 -0.26
CA LEU A 230 -39.12 -31.43 0.86
C LEU A 230 -38.07 -31.74 1.92
N LEU A 231 -37.23 -30.76 2.27
CA LEU A 231 -36.06 -30.99 3.13
C LEU A 231 -36.44 -31.45 4.55
N ASP A 232 -37.62 -31.05 5.05
CA ASP A 232 -38.18 -31.46 6.34
C ASP A 232 -38.60 -32.94 6.39
N GLN A 233 -38.80 -33.58 5.23
CA GLN A 233 -39.13 -35.00 5.12
C GLN A 233 -37.89 -35.90 5.07
N LEU A 234 -36.71 -35.33 4.87
CA LEU A 234 -35.46 -36.07 4.79
C LEU A 234 -34.86 -36.33 6.18
N GLY A 235 -34.16 -37.45 6.31
CA GLY A 235 -33.44 -37.86 7.52
C GLY A 235 -31.92 -37.81 7.34
N ALA A 236 -31.21 -37.84 8.46
CA ALA A 236 -29.74 -37.87 8.46
C ALA A 236 -29.21 -39.07 7.67
N GLY A 237 -28.14 -38.86 6.89
CA GLY A 237 -27.49 -39.87 6.06
C GLY A 237 -28.17 -40.15 4.71
N GLN A 238 -29.30 -39.52 4.41
CA GLN A 238 -29.93 -39.66 3.10
C GLN A 238 -29.15 -38.89 2.03
N ARG A 239 -28.98 -39.54 0.87
CA ARG A 239 -28.30 -39.01 -0.30
C ARG A 239 -29.27 -38.77 -1.45
N LEU A 240 -29.07 -37.67 -2.19
CA LEU A 240 -29.80 -37.33 -3.40
C LEU A 240 -28.82 -37.02 -4.53
N ASP A 241 -28.91 -37.75 -5.63
CA ASP A 241 -28.12 -37.47 -6.83
C ASP A 241 -28.85 -36.43 -7.69
N GLY A 242 -28.10 -35.51 -8.31
CA GLY A 242 -28.64 -34.50 -9.23
C GLY A 242 -28.97 -35.08 -10.61
N PRO A 243 -29.91 -34.49 -11.37
CA PRO A 243 -30.65 -33.26 -11.04
C PRO A 243 -31.74 -33.48 -10.00
N ALA A 244 -31.80 -32.64 -8.97
CA ALA A 244 -32.85 -32.65 -7.96
C ALA A 244 -33.09 -31.25 -7.37
N ILE A 245 -34.32 -30.98 -6.92
CA ILE A 245 -34.66 -29.75 -6.19
C ILE A 245 -35.00 -30.12 -4.75
N LEU A 246 -34.35 -29.45 -3.80
CA LEU A 246 -34.72 -29.47 -2.39
C LEU A 246 -35.45 -28.17 -2.05
N MET A 247 -36.71 -28.28 -1.67
CA MET A 247 -37.50 -27.13 -1.21
C MET A 247 -37.56 -27.06 0.31
N GLN A 248 -37.52 -25.84 0.79
CA GLN A 248 -37.84 -25.42 2.15
C GLN A 248 -38.82 -24.26 2.09
N ASP A 249 -39.50 -24.00 3.22
CA ASP A 249 -40.41 -22.87 3.36
C ASP A 249 -39.76 -21.50 3.04
N THR A 250 -38.44 -21.40 3.21
CA THR A 250 -37.70 -20.14 3.09
C THR A 250 -36.57 -20.17 2.05
N SER A 251 -36.34 -21.30 1.38
CA SER A 251 -35.26 -21.41 0.39
C SER A 251 -35.48 -22.57 -0.59
N THR A 252 -34.81 -22.49 -1.74
CA THR A 252 -34.78 -23.57 -2.73
C THR A 252 -33.33 -23.88 -3.07
N ILE A 253 -32.96 -25.16 -3.02
CA ILE A 253 -31.62 -25.65 -3.31
C ILE A 253 -31.70 -26.50 -4.58
N LEU A 254 -30.87 -26.18 -5.56
CA LEU A 254 -30.77 -26.93 -6.80
C LEU A 254 -29.51 -27.79 -6.77
N ILE A 255 -29.70 -29.11 -6.83
CA ILE A 255 -28.62 -30.07 -7.02
C ILE A 255 -28.53 -30.31 -8.53
N GLU A 256 -27.50 -29.76 -9.15
CA GLU A 256 -27.32 -29.88 -10.61
C GLU A 256 -26.85 -31.29 -11.03
N PRO A 257 -27.01 -31.67 -12.31
CA PRO A 257 -26.38 -32.88 -12.85
C PRO A 257 -24.87 -32.93 -12.56
N GLY A 258 -24.36 -34.11 -12.20
CA GLY A 258 -22.96 -34.29 -11.79
C GLY A 258 -22.65 -33.84 -10.35
N CYS A 259 -23.68 -33.53 -9.56
CA CYS A 259 -23.55 -33.27 -8.12
C CYS A 259 -24.40 -34.29 -7.33
N PHE A 260 -24.05 -34.50 -6.06
CA PHE A 260 -24.93 -35.21 -5.12
C PHE A 260 -24.94 -34.49 -3.78
N ALA A 261 -26.09 -34.54 -3.09
CA ALA A 261 -26.28 -33.98 -1.77
C ALA A 261 -26.43 -35.07 -0.71
N GLU A 262 -25.95 -34.80 0.50
CA GLU A 262 -26.13 -35.62 1.68
C GLU A 262 -26.68 -34.78 2.83
N ILE A 263 -27.65 -35.33 3.57
CA ILE A 263 -28.23 -34.69 4.75
C ILE A 263 -27.43 -35.06 5.99
N THR A 264 -26.91 -34.06 6.70
CA THR A 264 -26.11 -34.27 7.92
C THR A 264 -26.96 -34.71 9.11
N GLU A 265 -26.31 -35.11 10.20
CA GLU A 265 -26.96 -35.42 11.48
C GLU A 265 -27.87 -34.29 11.99
N PHE A 266 -27.56 -33.04 11.69
CA PHE A 266 -28.34 -31.88 12.14
C PHE A 266 -29.34 -31.37 11.10
N GLY A 267 -29.41 -32.00 9.92
CA GLY A 267 -30.30 -31.61 8.83
C GLY A 267 -29.74 -30.54 7.89
N ASP A 268 -28.43 -30.28 7.96
CA ASP A 268 -27.74 -29.44 6.95
C ASP A 268 -27.58 -30.22 5.65
N VAL A 269 -27.39 -29.51 4.54
CA VAL A 269 -27.17 -30.11 3.22
C VAL A 269 -25.72 -29.93 2.82
N VAL A 270 -25.02 -31.04 2.58
CA VAL A 270 -23.66 -31.04 2.02
C VAL A 270 -23.75 -31.50 0.58
N ILE A 271 -23.37 -30.65 -0.37
CA ILE A 271 -23.35 -31.01 -1.79
C ILE A 271 -21.90 -31.25 -2.21
N THR A 272 -21.65 -32.40 -2.82
CA THR A 272 -20.39 -32.70 -3.51
C THR A 272 -20.57 -32.42 -4.99
N VAL A 273 -19.64 -31.64 -5.55
CA VAL A 273 -19.61 -31.25 -6.96
C VAL A 273 -18.52 -32.03 -7.64
N GLU A 274 -18.84 -32.75 -8.73
CA GLU A 274 -17.81 -33.32 -9.60
C GLU A 274 -17.00 -32.17 -10.23
N THR A 275 -15.81 -31.96 -9.67
CA THR A 275 -14.80 -31.06 -10.20
C THR A 275 -13.75 -31.90 -10.91
N LYS A 276 -13.23 -31.42 -12.04
CA LYS A 276 -12.08 -32.08 -12.67
C LYS A 276 -10.96 -32.19 -11.62
N THR A 277 -10.51 -33.41 -11.35
CA THR A 277 -9.50 -33.75 -10.35
C THR A 277 -8.19 -33.01 -10.58
N GLN A 278 -7.51 -32.70 -9.46
CA GLN A 278 -6.20 -32.06 -9.30
C GLN A 278 -5.29 -32.12 -10.54
N LEU A 279 -5.02 -30.96 -11.12
CA LEU A 279 -3.68 -30.71 -11.66
C LEU A 279 -2.82 -30.31 -10.46
N GLU A 280 -1.79 -31.07 -10.15
CA GLU A 280 -0.64 -30.52 -9.40
C GLU A 280 -0.24 -29.23 -10.12
N ILE A 281 -0.21 -28.11 -9.39
CA ILE A 281 0.15 -26.83 -9.98
C ILE A 281 1.61 -26.94 -10.41
N GLY A 282 1.81 -27.10 -11.72
CA GLY A 282 3.14 -27.20 -12.31
C GLY A 282 3.71 -25.83 -12.65
N THR A 283 4.92 -25.83 -13.18
CA THR A 283 5.62 -24.64 -13.69
C THR A 283 5.06 -24.10 -15.01
N GLN A 284 4.07 -24.79 -15.60
CA GLN A 284 3.43 -24.37 -16.85
C GLN A 284 2.47 -23.21 -16.61
N SER A 285 2.44 -22.27 -17.56
CA SER A 285 1.56 -21.11 -17.49
C SER A 285 0.09 -21.54 -17.60
N ASP A 286 -0.68 -21.31 -16.54
CA ASP A 286 -2.13 -21.45 -16.52
C ASP A 286 -2.77 -20.06 -16.25
N PRO A 287 -3.71 -19.58 -17.08
CA PRO A 287 -4.29 -18.24 -16.92
C PRO A 287 -5.00 -18.00 -15.58
N ILE A 288 -5.58 -19.04 -14.98
CA ILE A 288 -6.25 -18.95 -13.68
C ILE A 288 -5.19 -18.82 -12.60
N GLN A 289 -4.18 -19.68 -12.62
CA GLN A 289 -3.08 -19.63 -11.66
C GLN A 289 -2.28 -18.33 -11.80
N LEU A 290 -2.08 -17.82 -13.01
CA LEU A 290 -1.41 -16.55 -13.25
C LEU A 290 -2.10 -15.40 -12.50
N SER A 291 -3.44 -15.36 -12.56
CA SER A 291 -4.23 -14.39 -11.80
C SER A 291 -4.10 -14.60 -10.29
N ILE A 292 -4.05 -15.86 -9.83
CA ILE A 292 -3.88 -16.19 -8.41
C ILE A 292 -2.52 -15.72 -7.90
N PHE A 293 -1.42 -16.12 -8.54
CA PHE A 293 -0.07 -15.71 -8.17
C PHE A 293 0.13 -14.19 -8.25
N SER A 294 -0.42 -13.53 -9.27
CA SER A 294 -0.37 -12.07 -9.37
C SER A 294 -1.01 -11.38 -8.16
N ASN A 295 -2.17 -11.86 -7.72
CA ASN A 295 -2.85 -11.33 -6.54
C ASN A 295 -2.13 -11.68 -5.23
N LEU A 296 -1.56 -12.89 -5.14
CA LEU A 296 -0.73 -13.32 -4.01
C LEU A 296 0.45 -12.37 -3.80
N PHE A 297 1.27 -12.15 -4.83
CA PHE A 297 2.43 -11.27 -4.72
C PHE A 297 2.03 -9.81 -4.41
N MET A 298 0.95 -9.31 -5.01
CA MET A 298 0.42 -7.99 -4.67
C MET A 298 -0.06 -7.91 -3.22
N SER A 299 -0.76 -8.93 -2.73
CA SER A 299 -1.23 -9.01 -1.34
C SER A 299 -0.07 -8.98 -0.34
N ILE A 300 1.05 -9.67 -0.65
CA ILE A 300 2.26 -9.61 0.17
C ILE A 300 2.80 -8.18 0.21
N ALA A 301 2.99 -7.54 -0.94
CA ALA A 301 3.50 -6.16 -1.01
C ALA A 301 2.59 -5.18 -0.24
N GLU A 302 1.27 -5.32 -0.32
CA GLU A 302 0.31 -4.52 0.43
C GLU A 302 0.33 -4.80 1.95
N GLN A 303 0.57 -6.05 2.35
CA GLN A 303 0.73 -6.40 3.77
C GLN A 303 2.00 -5.79 4.34
N MET A 304 3.11 -5.83 3.59
CA MET A 304 4.33 -5.10 3.96
C MET A 304 4.06 -3.60 4.13
N GLY A 305 3.35 -2.99 3.18
CA GLY A 305 3.00 -1.57 3.22
C GLY A 305 2.15 -1.20 4.44
N ARG A 306 1.18 -2.06 4.81
CA ARG A 306 0.39 -1.89 6.04
C ARG A 306 1.23 -2.00 7.30
N THR A 307 2.20 -2.92 7.34
CA THR A 307 3.16 -3.03 8.46
C THR A 307 3.97 -1.74 8.56
N LEU A 308 4.57 -1.27 7.45
CA LEU A 308 5.36 -0.04 7.40
C LEU A 308 4.57 1.18 7.88
N GLN A 309 3.35 1.36 7.37
CA GLN A 309 2.49 2.48 7.76
C GLN A 309 2.18 2.46 9.27
N ARG A 310 1.93 1.29 9.85
CA ARG A 310 1.56 1.15 11.26
C ARG A 310 2.74 1.35 12.21
N THR A 311 3.96 1.02 11.80
CA THR A 311 5.15 1.13 12.64
C THR A 311 5.88 2.45 12.51
N ALA A 312 5.81 3.10 11.34
CA ALA A 312 6.45 4.38 11.11
C ALA A 312 5.89 5.49 12.01
N ILE A 313 6.71 6.51 12.25
CA ILE A 313 6.38 7.64 13.12
C ILE A 313 6.37 8.98 12.39
N SER A 314 7.16 9.12 11.32
CA SER A 314 7.16 10.35 10.54
C SER A 314 5.82 10.57 9.85
N THR A 315 5.43 11.84 9.75
CA THR A 315 4.23 12.26 9.03
C THR A 315 4.25 11.80 7.57
N ASN A 316 5.42 11.74 6.94
CA ASN A 316 5.58 11.35 5.54
C ASN A 316 5.20 9.90 5.26
N ILE A 317 5.70 8.95 6.06
CA ILE A 317 5.39 7.55 5.85
C ILE A 317 4.00 7.22 6.41
N LYS A 318 3.70 7.66 7.64
CA LYS A 318 2.49 7.26 8.37
C LYS A 318 1.21 7.87 7.81
N GLU A 319 1.21 9.19 7.63
CA GLU A 319 0.01 9.96 7.27
C GLU A 319 -0.08 10.17 5.76
N ARG A 320 1.05 10.56 5.15
CA ARG A 320 1.10 10.92 3.73
C ARG A 320 1.26 9.72 2.80
N LEU A 321 1.61 8.54 3.33
CA LEU A 321 1.83 7.31 2.56
C LEU A 321 2.94 7.44 1.51
N ASP A 322 3.98 8.21 1.81
CA ASP A 322 5.12 8.44 0.93
C ASP A 322 6.15 7.32 1.07
N PHE A 323 5.74 6.10 0.70
CA PHE A 323 6.57 4.90 0.74
C PHE A 323 6.15 3.89 -0.33
N SER A 324 6.95 2.86 -0.59
CA SER A 324 6.55 1.70 -1.40
C SER A 324 7.22 0.43 -0.92
N CYS A 325 6.52 -0.69 -1.08
CA CYS A 325 7.00 -2.04 -0.78
C CYS A 325 6.92 -2.90 -2.04
N ALA A 326 7.95 -3.69 -2.31
CA ALA A 326 8.06 -4.45 -3.53
C ALA A 326 8.82 -5.78 -3.34
N ILE A 327 8.50 -6.72 -4.22
CA ILE A 327 9.07 -8.07 -4.30
C ILE A 327 9.84 -8.18 -5.61
N PHE A 328 11.01 -8.78 -5.55
CA PHE A 328 11.93 -8.94 -6.67
C PHE A 328 12.36 -10.39 -6.82
N ASP A 329 12.54 -10.81 -8.06
CA ASP A 329 13.13 -12.11 -8.39
C ASP A 329 14.62 -12.18 -8.00
N GLU A 330 15.25 -13.35 -8.20
CA GLU A 330 16.65 -13.60 -7.87
C GLU A 330 17.64 -12.66 -8.59
N SER A 331 17.23 -12.05 -9.70
CA SER A 331 18.02 -11.11 -10.49
C SER A 331 17.79 -9.65 -10.09
N GLY A 332 16.91 -9.37 -9.12
CA GLY A 332 16.48 -8.03 -8.76
C GLY A 332 15.45 -7.42 -9.72
N GLY A 333 14.79 -8.24 -10.55
CA GLY A 333 13.67 -7.83 -11.39
C GLY A 333 12.39 -7.64 -10.58
N LEU A 334 11.71 -6.50 -10.74
CA LEU A 334 10.44 -6.23 -10.06
C LEU A 334 9.37 -7.22 -10.50
N VAL A 335 8.77 -7.90 -9.51
CA VAL A 335 7.66 -8.85 -9.71
C VAL A 335 6.32 -8.21 -9.34
N ALA A 336 6.25 -7.61 -8.15
CA ALA A 336 5.05 -6.98 -7.63
C ALA A 336 5.38 -5.80 -6.70
N ASN A 337 4.49 -4.83 -6.64
CA ASN A 337 4.62 -3.65 -5.78
C ASN A 337 3.26 -3.21 -5.26
N ALA A 338 3.22 -2.72 -4.02
CA ALA A 338 2.02 -2.02 -3.54
C ALA A 338 1.87 -0.69 -4.29
N PRO A 339 0.65 -0.31 -4.74
CA PRO A 339 0.41 0.84 -5.59
C PRO A 339 0.40 2.16 -4.79
N HIS A 340 1.57 2.55 -4.28
CA HIS A 340 1.73 3.80 -3.53
C HIS A 340 2.30 4.91 -4.42
N VAL A 341 3.63 5.01 -4.58
CA VAL A 341 4.27 6.15 -5.28
C VAL A 341 4.92 5.71 -6.59
N PRO A 342 4.46 6.21 -7.77
CA PRO A 342 4.95 5.73 -9.07
C PRO A 342 6.45 5.92 -9.34
N VAL A 343 7.09 6.93 -8.74
CA VAL A 343 8.52 7.17 -8.98
C VAL A 343 9.42 6.09 -8.39
N HIS A 344 8.94 5.33 -7.39
CA HIS A 344 9.70 4.24 -6.76
C HIS A 344 9.88 3.03 -7.68
N LEU A 345 8.99 2.82 -8.65
CA LEU A 345 8.82 1.54 -9.34
C LEU A 345 10.04 1.10 -10.15
N GLY A 346 10.51 1.95 -11.07
CA GLY A 346 11.73 1.70 -11.83
C GLY A 346 12.97 1.79 -10.96
N ALA A 347 12.99 2.74 -10.03
CA ALA A 347 14.17 3.04 -9.22
C ALA A 347 14.51 1.98 -8.18
N MET A 348 13.53 1.28 -7.60
CA MET A 348 13.81 0.21 -6.63
C MET A 348 14.46 -1.02 -7.28
N SER A 349 14.09 -1.36 -8.53
CA SER A 349 14.74 -2.46 -9.26
C SER A 349 16.22 -2.19 -9.48
N ASP A 350 16.55 -0.96 -9.89
CA ASP A 350 17.94 -0.53 -10.08
C ASP A 350 18.71 -0.54 -8.74
N ALA A 351 18.05 -0.18 -7.63
CA ALA A 351 18.66 -0.22 -6.30
C ALA A 351 18.99 -1.65 -5.87
N VAL A 352 18.05 -2.59 -6.00
CA VAL A 352 18.26 -4.01 -5.67
C VAL A 352 19.39 -4.60 -6.51
N ARG A 353 19.36 -4.43 -7.84
CA ARG A 353 20.43 -4.91 -8.73
C ARG A 353 21.78 -4.33 -8.36
N ARG A 354 21.85 -3.04 -8.06
CA ARG A 354 23.12 -2.42 -7.69
C ARG A 354 23.65 -2.97 -6.37
N GLN A 355 22.79 -3.24 -5.40
CA GLN A 355 23.22 -3.88 -4.16
C GLN A 355 23.71 -5.31 -4.39
N ILE A 356 23.05 -6.09 -5.25
CA ILE A 356 23.52 -7.43 -5.66
C ILE A 356 24.93 -7.33 -6.25
N GLU A 357 25.18 -6.39 -7.16
CA GLU A 357 26.49 -6.16 -7.76
C GLU A 357 27.56 -5.70 -6.76
N LEU A 358 27.23 -4.76 -5.88
CA LEU A 358 28.16 -4.18 -4.92
C LEU A 358 28.55 -5.16 -3.81
N GLN A 359 27.60 -5.97 -3.34
CA GLN A 359 27.82 -6.92 -2.25
C GLN A 359 28.41 -8.24 -2.76
N GLY A 360 27.95 -8.73 -3.91
CA GLY A 360 28.34 -10.02 -4.46
C GLY A 360 28.24 -11.14 -3.42
N ASN A 361 29.33 -11.88 -3.22
CA ASN A 361 29.39 -13.02 -2.30
C ASN A 361 29.52 -12.63 -0.81
N GLN A 362 29.44 -11.34 -0.46
CA GLN A 362 29.56 -10.87 0.93
C GLN A 362 28.23 -10.92 1.70
N LEU A 363 27.11 -11.12 1.00
CA LEU A 363 25.79 -11.26 1.62
C LEU A 363 25.70 -12.53 2.46
N ARG A 364 25.08 -12.39 3.63
CA ARG A 364 24.76 -13.50 4.52
C ARG A 364 23.28 -13.51 4.88
N GLU A 365 22.80 -14.66 5.32
CA GLU A 365 21.45 -14.79 5.87
C GLU A 365 21.26 -13.86 7.08
N GLY A 366 20.16 -13.11 7.07
CA GLY A 366 19.86 -12.09 8.09
C GLY A 366 20.49 -10.71 7.85
N ASP A 367 21.26 -10.52 6.78
CA ASP A 367 21.75 -9.18 6.41
C ASP A 367 20.60 -8.32 5.85
N VAL A 368 20.55 -7.04 6.27
CA VAL A 368 19.66 -6.03 5.69
C VAL A 368 20.48 -4.84 5.24
N LEU A 369 20.28 -4.41 4.00
CA LEU A 369 21.02 -3.33 3.38
C LEU A 369 20.19 -2.04 3.36
N VAL A 370 20.88 -0.90 3.36
CA VAL A 370 20.27 0.42 3.16
C VAL A 370 21.05 1.25 2.14
N SER A 371 20.33 1.98 1.29
CA SER A 371 20.89 2.88 0.28
C SER A 371 19.91 3.98 -0.14
N ASN A 372 20.42 5.13 -0.55
CA ASN A 372 19.63 6.24 -1.13
C ASN A 372 20.38 7.00 -2.24
N HIS A 373 21.65 6.69 -2.50
CA HIS A 373 22.46 7.42 -3.47
C HIS A 373 21.96 7.18 -4.90
N PRO A 374 21.88 8.20 -5.78
CA PRO A 374 21.46 8.06 -7.17
C PRO A 374 22.16 6.98 -7.99
N ILE A 375 23.50 6.86 -7.90
CA ILE A 375 24.27 5.81 -8.58
C ILE A 375 24.01 4.39 -8.02
N ALA A 376 23.30 4.32 -6.89
CA ALA A 376 22.87 3.11 -6.22
C ALA A 376 21.35 2.88 -6.31
N GLY A 377 20.71 3.43 -7.35
CA GLY A 377 19.28 3.28 -7.60
C GLY A 377 18.37 4.21 -6.77
N GLY A 378 18.95 5.18 -6.07
CA GLY A 378 18.20 6.24 -5.41
C GLY A 378 17.48 7.17 -6.40
N SER A 379 16.25 7.55 -6.08
CA SER A 379 15.49 8.58 -6.81
C SER A 379 15.97 9.99 -6.44
N HIS A 380 16.08 10.22 -5.14
CA HIS A 380 16.74 11.35 -4.48
C HIS A 380 17.13 10.92 -3.06
N LEU A 381 17.86 11.75 -2.31
CA LEU A 381 18.38 11.34 -1.01
C LEU A 381 17.30 11.06 0.07
N PRO A 382 16.20 11.84 0.18
CA PRO A 382 15.19 11.58 1.21
C PRO A 382 14.48 10.22 1.08
N ASP A 383 14.45 9.63 -0.12
CA ASP A 383 13.88 8.30 -0.36
C ASP A 383 14.92 7.21 -0.01
N ILE A 384 14.87 6.72 1.23
CA ILE A 384 15.80 5.68 1.69
C ILE A 384 15.23 4.29 1.39
N THR A 385 16.02 3.45 0.73
CA THR A 385 15.63 2.08 0.36
C THR A 385 16.30 1.06 1.27
N VAL A 386 15.50 0.25 1.95
CA VAL A 386 15.92 -0.88 2.78
C VAL A 386 15.65 -2.17 2.01
N ILE A 387 16.69 -2.99 1.82
CA ILE A 387 16.68 -4.17 0.96
C ILE A 387 17.09 -5.39 1.77
N THR A 388 16.29 -6.44 1.74
CA THR A 388 16.54 -7.69 2.47
C THR A 388 16.52 -8.87 1.50
N PRO A 389 17.61 -9.64 1.39
CA PRO A 389 17.62 -10.89 0.63
C PRO A 389 16.80 -11.97 1.36
N VAL A 390 16.02 -12.74 0.61
CA VAL A 390 15.25 -13.90 1.11
C VAL A 390 16.10 -15.15 0.87
N TRP A 391 16.44 -15.88 1.93
CA TRP A 391 17.35 -17.03 1.84
C TRP A 391 16.62 -18.37 1.86
N ARG A 392 17.17 -19.33 1.14
CA ARG A 392 16.85 -20.76 1.25
C ARG A 392 18.07 -21.57 0.84
N ASP A 393 18.35 -22.67 1.53
CA ASP A 393 19.46 -23.59 1.21
C ASP A 393 20.80 -22.88 0.97
N GLY A 394 21.12 -21.86 1.79
CA GLY A 394 22.40 -21.15 1.76
C GLY A 394 22.62 -20.22 0.58
N HIS A 395 21.57 -19.81 -0.15
CA HIS A 395 21.65 -18.77 -1.17
C HIS A 395 20.39 -17.87 -1.18
N PRO A 396 20.50 -16.62 -1.66
CA PRO A 396 19.33 -15.78 -1.89
C PRO A 396 18.46 -16.33 -3.02
N ILE A 397 17.17 -16.51 -2.77
CA ILE A 397 16.18 -16.96 -3.76
C ILE A 397 15.31 -15.81 -4.29
N PHE A 398 15.16 -14.74 -3.51
CA PHE A 398 14.41 -13.52 -3.87
C PHE A 398 15.02 -12.31 -3.15
N PHE A 399 14.55 -11.12 -3.52
CA PHE A 399 14.81 -9.90 -2.75
C PHE A 399 13.50 -9.19 -2.42
N ILE A 400 13.46 -8.56 -1.26
CA ILE A 400 12.33 -7.74 -0.82
C ILE A 400 12.87 -6.37 -0.45
N ALA A 401 12.16 -5.31 -0.82
CA ALA A 401 12.57 -3.96 -0.48
C ALA A 401 11.39 -3.06 -0.11
N SER A 402 11.68 -2.12 0.79
CA SER A 402 10.81 -1.00 1.11
C SER A 402 11.58 0.30 0.94
N ARG A 403 10.92 1.31 0.37
CA ARG A 403 11.45 2.66 0.20
C ARG A 403 10.53 3.62 0.94
N GLY A 404 11.06 4.43 1.83
CA GLY A 404 10.32 5.42 2.61
C GLY A 404 10.92 6.80 2.43
N HIS A 405 10.06 7.82 2.31
CA HIS A 405 10.49 9.20 2.27
C HIS A 405 10.67 9.74 3.69
N HIS A 406 11.92 10.01 4.08
CA HIS A 406 12.23 10.61 5.37
C HIS A 406 12.11 12.13 5.28
N ALA A 407 11.37 12.74 6.21
CA ALA A 407 11.08 14.17 6.20
C ALA A 407 12.33 15.06 6.23
N ASP A 408 13.36 14.65 6.95
CA ASP A 408 14.65 15.35 7.03
C ASP A 408 15.76 14.32 7.26
N ILE A 409 16.82 14.43 6.47
CA ILE A 409 18.04 13.61 6.51
C ILE A 409 19.30 14.51 6.52
N GLY A 410 19.13 15.76 6.98
CA GLY A 410 20.15 16.79 6.96
C GLY A 410 20.23 17.58 5.65
N GLY A 411 21.37 18.25 5.44
CA GLY A 411 21.63 19.14 4.31
C GLY A 411 21.55 20.62 4.68
N ILE A 412 21.57 21.48 3.65
CA ILE A 412 21.63 22.95 3.82
C ILE A 412 20.31 23.59 4.28
N SER A 413 19.18 22.91 4.05
CA SER A 413 17.84 23.39 4.41
C SER A 413 17.05 22.32 5.18
N PRO A 414 16.20 22.71 6.14
CA PRO A 414 15.25 21.79 6.77
C PRO A 414 14.27 21.17 5.77
N GLY A 415 13.93 19.91 6.00
CA GLY A 415 12.97 19.17 5.17
C GLY A 415 13.60 18.48 3.95
N SER A 416 14.93 18.52 3.82
CA SER A 416 15.75 17.86 2.78
C SER A 416 15.30 18.04 1.32
N MET A 417 14.58 19.14 1.04
CA MET A 417 14.23 19.60 -0.32
C MET A 417 14.78 21.02 -0.58
N PRO A 418 16.10 21.26 -0.44
CA PRO A 418 16.69 22.59 -0.62
C PRO A 418 16.47 23.09 -2.06
N PRO A 419 15.81 24.24 -2.29
CA PRO A 419 15.50 24.70 -3.65
C PRO A 419 16.72 25.15 -4.45
N PHE A 420 17.87 25.34 -3.79
CA PHE A 420 19.11 25.89 -4.38
C PHE A 420 20.32 24.96 -4.24
N SER A 421 20.13 23.68 -3.89
CA SER A 421 21.22 22.70 -3.92
C SER A 421 21.81 22.59 -5.32
N ARG A 422 23.14 22.43 -5.37
CA ARG A 422 23.93 22.25 -6.59
C ARG A 422 24.75 20.96 -6.52
N LYS A 423 25.24 20.62 -5.33
CA LYS A 423 25.95 19.38 -5.04
C LYS A 423 25.03 18.43 -4.27
N LEU A 424 25.13 17.14 -4.54
CA LEU A 424 24.32 16.10 -3.90
C LEU A 424 24.40 16.16 -2.37
N LEU A 425 25.60 16.34 -1.83
CA LEU A 425 25.86 16.47 -0.38
C LEU A 425 25.11 17.61 0.31
N GLU A 426 24.65 18.61 -0.44
CA GLU A 426 23.84 19.72 0.11
C GLU A 426 22.40 19.28 0.43
N GLU A 427 21.97 18.13 -0.08
CA GLU A 427 20.63 17.58 0.07
C GLU A 427 20.48 16.62 1.27
N GLY A 428 21.59 16.21 1.89
CA GLY A 428 21.59 15.34 3.07
C GLY A 428 22.56 14.16 2.97
N VAL A 429 22.32 13.12 3.76
CA VAL A 429 23.16 11.91 3.81
C VAL A 429 23.18 11.16 2.47
N CYS A 430 24.36 10.73 2.06
CA CYS A 430 24.60 9.99 0.81
C CYS A 430 25.06 8.55 1.11
N ILE A 431 24.17 7.57 1.00
CA ILE A 431 24.43 6.16 1.33
C ILE A 431 24.40 5.32 0.03
N LYS A 432 25.59 4.89 -0.42
CA LYS A 432 25.71 3.96 -1.56
C LYS A 432 25.32 2.54 -1.20
N SER A 433 25.78 2.08 -0.04
CA SER A 433 25.52 0.76 0.52
C SER A 433 25.95 0.75 1.97
N PHE A 434 25.10 0.26 2.87
CA PHE A 434 25.43 0.03 4.27
C PHE A 434 24.65 -1.18 4.79
N LYS A 435 25.26 -1.99 5.65
CA LYS A 435 24.57 -3.10 6.35
C LYS A 435 23.84 -2.53 7.57
N LEU A 436 22.55 -2.26 7.39
CA LEU A 436 21.67 -1.77 8.45
C LEU A 436 21.44 -2.84 9.52
N VAL A 437 21.37 -4.11 9.11
CA VAL A 437 21.38 -5.27 10.00
C VAL A 437 22.47 -6.21 9.52
N GLU A 438 23.30 -6.68 10.44
CA GLU A 438 24.33 -7.67 10.15
C GLU A 438 24.24 -8.81 11.17
N ASN A 439 24.14 -10.06 10.69
CA ASN A 439 23.90 -11.25 11.53
C ASN A 439 22.70 -11.09 12.49
N GLY A 440 21.62 -10.46 12.04
CA GLY A 440 20.41 -10.23 12.86
C GLY A 440 20.51 -9.10 13.89
N VAL A 441 21.61 -8.33 13.92
CA VAL A 441 21.80 -7.20 14.84
C VAL A 441 21.69 -5.87 14.09
N PHE A 442 20.78 -5.00 14.52
CA PHE A 442 20.59 -3.66 13.93
C PHE A 442 21.75 -2.73 14.30
N ASN A 443 22.46 -2.20 13.30
CA ASN A 443 23.62 -1.34 13.47
C ASN A 443 23.21 0.13 13.68
N GLU A 444 22.65 0.44 14.87
CA GLU A 444 22.17 1.77 15.21
C GLU A 444 23.28 2.82 15.29
N GLU A 445 24.45 2.45 15.80
CA GLU A 445 25.61 3.34 15.92
C GLU A 445 26.09 3.78 14.52
N GLY A 446 26.37 2.84 13.63
CA GLY A 446 26.88 3.15 12.30
C GLY A 446 25.89 3.93 11.43
N ILE A 447 24.58 3.61 11.49
CA ILE A 447 23.59 4.41 10.75
C ILE A 447 23.40 5.81 11.35
N THR A 448 23.57 5.97 12.67
CA THR A 448 23.55 7.28 13.33
C THR A 448 24.73 8.14 12.89
N GLU A 449 25.93 7.56 12.82
CA GLU A 449 27.11 8.26 12.31
C GLU A 449 26.88 8.77 10.88
N LEU A 450 26.35 7.92 9.99
CA LEU A 450 26.01 8.31 8.61
C LEU A 450 24.98 9.44 8.58
N LEU A 451 23.89 9.33 9.33
CA LEU A 451 22.83 10.35 9.35
C LEU A 451 23.31 11.72 9.89
N LEU A 452 24.32 11.73 10.76
CA LEU A 452 24.90 12.94 11.33
C LEU A 452 26.10 13.48 10.53
N GLU A 453 26.74 12.64 9.70
CA GLU A 453 27.92 12.97 8.90
C GLU A 453 27.79 14.29 8.13
N PRO A 454 26.67 14.64 7.45
CA PRO A 454 26.57 15.89 6.70
C PRO A 454 26.87 17.14 7.54
N GLY A 455 26.55 17.14 8.83
CA GLY A 455 26.84 18.24 9.75
C GLY A 455 28.31 18.38 10.16
N THR A 456 29.15 17.38 9.85
CA THR A 456 30.57 17.35 10.21
C THR A 456 31.50 17.74 9.07
N LEU A 457 30.99 17.76 7.83
CA LEU A 457 31.79 18.01 6.65
C LEU A 457 32.25 19.48 6.57
N PRO A 458 33.54 19.73 6.26
CA PRO A 458 34.05 21.09 6.15
C PRO A 458 33.41 21.82 4.98
N ARG A 459 33.12 23.11 5.17
CA ARG A 459 32.53 23.98 4.14
C ARG A 459 33.49 25.09 3.75
N GLY A 460 33.51 25.41 2.45
CA GLY A 460 34.32 26.50 1.92
C GLY A 460 33.75 27.88 2.32
N PRO A 461 34.57 28.94 2.26
CA PRO A 461 34.07 30.30 2.45
C PRO A 461 32.91 30.63 1.49
N GLY A 462 31.76 31.04 2.04
CA GLY A 462 30.56 31.40 1.27
C GLY A 462 29.66 30.22 0.88
N GLU A 463 30.01 28.98 1.24
CA GLU A 463 29.11 27.84 1.13
C GLU A 463 28.15 27.79 2.34
N ALA A 464 26.88 27.43 2.11
CA ALA A 464 25.91 27.28 3.18
C ALA A 464 26.34 26.18 4.16
N SER A 465 26.13 26.39 5.46
CA SER A 465 26.32 25.35 6.47
C SER A 465 25.39 24.17 6.22
N MET A 466 25.85 22.97 6.56
CA MET A 466 25.05 21.76 6.50
C MET A 466 24.75 21.27 7.91
N SER A 467 23.57 20.69 8.09
CA SER A 467 23.23 19.98 9.31
C SER A 467 23.18 18.48 9.03
N GLY A 468 23.44 17.67 10.05
CA GLY A 468 23.02 16.27 10.06
C GLY A 468 21.51 16.14 10.14
N ALA A 469 20.99 14.91 10.19
CA ALA A 469 19.57 14.66 10.35
C ALA A 469 19.02 15.35 11.60
N ARG A 470 18.02 16.23 11.41
CA ARG A 470 17.47 17.06 12.50
C ARG A 470 16.53 16.28 13.42
N GLN A 471 15.90 15.23 12.91
CA GLN A 471 14.98 14.35 13.63
C GLN A 471 15.50 12.91 13.62
N LEU A 472 16.74 12.72 14.08
CA LEU A 472 17.42 11.42 14.09
C LEU A 472 16.55 10.29 14.68
N SER A 473 15.79 10.56 15.74
CA SER A 473 14.86 9.59 16.33
C SER A 473 13.85 9.05 15.33
N ASP A 474 13.33 9.92 14.47
CA ASP A 474 12.32 9.59 13.47
C ASP A 474 12.96 8.82 12.32
N ASN A 475 14.16 9.22 11.90
CA ASN A 475 14.93 8.46 10.92
C ASN A 475 15.18 7.01 11.39
N LEU A 476 15.66 6.83 12.63
CA LEU A 476 15.94 5.50 13.19
C LEU A 476 14.67 4.66 13.34
N SER A 477 13.57 5.26 13.81
CA SER A 477 12.28 4.55 13.94
C SER A 477 11.70 4.13 12.59
N ASP A 478 11.76 5.01 11.59
CA ASP A 478 11.27 4.70 10.24
C ASP A 478 12.13 3.65 9.52
N LEU A 479 13.46 3.66 9.71
CA LEU A 479 14.34 2.61 9.20
C LEU A 479 14.03 1.25 9.83
N LYS A 480 13.79 1.21 11.15
CA LYS A 480 13.35 -0.01 11.83
C LYS A 480 11.98 -0.46 11.31
N ALA A 481 11.05 0.46 11.08
CA ALA A 481 9.75 0.18 10.46
C ALA A 481 9.87 -0.45 9.07
N GLN A 482 10.82 -0.01 8.25
CA GLN A 482 11.15 -0.60 6.94
C GLN A 482 11.71 -2.02 7.07
N VAL A 483 12.61 -2.27 8.04
CA VAL A 483 13.10 -3.63 8.35
C VAL A 483 11.94 -4.55 8.73
N ALA A 484 11.01 -4.08 9.59
CA ALA A 484 9.78 -4.77 9.97
C ALA A 484 8.94 -5.18 8.75
N ALA A 485 8.73 -4.23 7.85
CA ALA A 485 7.92 -4.43 6.66
C ALA A 485 8.56 -5.46 5.72
N ASN A 486 9.88 -5.42 5.55
CA ASN A 486 10.60 -6.42 4.78
C ASN A 486 10.48 -7.81 5.41
N GLN A 487 10.64 -7.94 6.73
CA GLN A 487 10.50 -9.22 7.43
C GLN A 487 9.11 -9.83 7.22
N ARG A 488 8.05 -9.02 7.30
CA ARG A 488 6.69 -9.50 7.02
C ARG A 488 6.54 -10.06 5.59
N GLY A 489 7.21 -9.43 4.63
CA GLY A 489 7.26 -9.91 3.25
C GLY A 489 7.99 -11.25 3.13
N ILE A 490 9.10 -11.43 3.85
CA ILE A 490 9.89 -12.67 3.87
C ILE A 490 9.03 -13.82 4.37
N ASP A 491 8.38 -13.66 5.51
CA ASP A 491 7.57 -14.72 6.14
C ASP A 491 6.48 -15.22 5.18
N LEU A 492 5.74 -14.29 4.56
CA LEU A 492 4.67 -14.60 3.62
C LEU A 492 5.17 -15.24 2.33
N LEU A 493 6.34 -14.82 1.84
CA LEU A 493 6.92 -15.38 0.63
C LEU A 493 7.43 -16.81 0.88
N LEU A 494 8.05 -17.05 2.05
CA LEU A 494 8.48 -18.39 2.43
C LEU A 494 7.30 -19.33 2.66
N GLU A 495 6.20 -18.86 3.27
CA GLU A 495 4.94 -19.62 3.39
C GLU A 495 4.39 -20.02 2.02
N MET A 496 4.41 -19.09 1.05
CA MET A 496 3.99 -19.38 -0.33
C MET A 496 4.89 -20.43 -1.00
N VAL A 497 6.21 -20.35 -0.78
CA VAL A 497 7.17 -21.32 -1.32
C VAL A 497 6.98 -22.69 -0.66
N GLU A 498 6.67 -22.73 0.63
CA GLU A 498 6.38 -23.99 1.34
C GLU A 498 5.11 -24.65 0.81
N HIS A 499 4.09 -23.86 0.47
CA HIS A 499 2.83 -24.37 -0.07
C HIS A 499 2.91 -24.78 -1.56
N TYR A 500 3.55 -23.96 -2.42
CA TYR A 500 3.55 -24.20 -3.89
C TYR A 500 4.87 -24.77 -4.44
N SER A 501 5.94 -24.87 -3.65
CA SER A 501 7.34 -25.08 -4.07
C SER A 501 8.02 -23.88 -4.74
N LEU A 502 9.34 -23.83 -4.64
CA LEU A 502 10.16 -22.74 -5.18
C LEU A 502 10.06 -22.64 -6.70
N ASP A 503 10.16 -23.78 -7.40
CA ASP A 503 10.15 -23.84 -8.86
C ASP A 503 8.84 -23.28 -9.43
N VAL A 504 7.71 -23.57 -8.80
CA VAL A 504 6.39 -23.06 -9.20
C VAL A 504 6.32 -21.56 -8.95
N VAL A 505 6.68 -21.09 -7.76
CA VAL A 505 6.66 -19.65 -7.42
C VAL A 505 7.50 -18.85 -8.42
N GLN A 506 8.75 -19.28 -8.68
CA GLN A 506 9.64 -18.63 -9.64
C GLN A 506 9.08 -18.66 -11.07
N ALA A 507 8.53 -19.79 -11.52
CA ALA A 507 7.90 -19.87 -12.84
C ALA A 507 6.74 -18.87 -12.98
N TYR A 508 5.89 -18.74 -11.97
CA TYR A 508 4.78 -17.77 -12.01
C TYR A 508 5.24 -16.32 -11.92
N MET A 509 6.33 -16.00 -11.21
CA MET A 509 6.94 -14.67 -11.29
C MET A 509 7.35 -14.32 -12.73
N GLN A 510 7.97 -15.27 -13.44
CA GLN A 510 8.36 -15.09 -14.84
C GLN A 510 7.15 -14.98 -15.77
N HIS A 511 6.11 -15.81 -15.58
CA HIS A 511 4.87 -15.73 -16.38
C HIS A 511 4.17 -14.38 -16.20
N ILE A 512 4.18 -13.81 -14.99
CA ILE A 512 3.62 -12.48 -14.71
C ILE A 512 4.38 -11.38 -15.46
N GLN A 513 5.71 -11.45 -15.50
CA GLN A 513 6.52 -10.52 -16.29
C GLN A 513 6.27 -10.70 -17.80
N ALA A 514 6.22 -11.93 -18.29
CA ALA A 514 5.95 -12.22 -19.70
C ALA A 514 4.56 -11.72 -20.16
N ASN A 515 3.54 -11.83 -19.31
CA ASN A 515 2.21 -11.31 -19.57
C ASN A 515 2.21 -9.77 -19.68
N ALA A 516 2.93 -9.09 -18.79
CA ALA A 516 3.08 -7.63 -18.84
C ALA A 516 3.82 -7.16 -20.11
N GLU A 517 4.86 -7.89 -20.53
CA GLU A 517 5.57 -7.63 -21.78
C GLU A 517 4.64 -7.76 -22.99
N ALA A 518 3.84 -8.82 -23.06
CA ALA A 518 2.89 -9.04 -24.15
C ALA A 518 1.84 -7.91 -24.23
N ALA A 519 1.35 -7.44 -23.08
CA ALA A 519 0.39 -6.33 -23.02
C ALA A 519 1.00 -5.01 -23.53
N VAL A 520 2.26 -4.71 -23.20
CA VAL A 520 2.97 -3.53 -23.73
C VAL A 520 3.17 -3.63 -25.24
N ARG A 521 3.60 -4.81 -25.74
CA ARG A 521 3.80 -5.04 -27.19
C ARG A 521 2.51 -4.82 -27.98
N GLN A 522 1.38 -5.30 -27.44
CA GLN A 522 0.07 -5.08 -28.05
C GLN A 522 -0.32 -3.59 -28.03
N MET A 523 -0.18 -2.91 -26.89
CA MET A 523 -0.50 -1.48 -26.77
C MET A 523 0.30 -0.62 -27.77
N LEU A 524 1.60 -0.91 -27.95
CA LEU A 524 2.44 -0.21 -28.93
C LEU A 524 2.00 -0.46 -30.37
N THR A 525 1.56 -1.69 -30.67
CA THR A 525 1.02 -2.06 -31.98
C THR A 525 -0.28 -1.30 -32.26
N ASP A 526 -1.21 -1.31 -31.30
CA ASP A 526 -2.49 -0.61 -31.41
C ASP A 526 -2.30 0.90 -31.60
N LEU A 527 -1.34 1.50 -30.88
CA LEU A 527 -0.97 2.89 -31.05
C LEU A 527 -0.43 3.18 -32.45
N SER A 528 0.49 2.35 -32.96
CA SER A 528 1.06 2.50 -34.29
C SER A 528 -0.03 2.50 -35.37
N GLU A 529 -1.03 1.62 -35.22
CA GLU A 529 -2.17 1.55 -36.13
C GLU A 529 -3.10 2.76 -35.99
N ARG A 530 -3.43 3.15 -34.75
CA ARG A 530 -4.28 4.31 -34.44
C ARG A 530 -3.73 5.61 -35.03
N GLU A 531 -2.42 5.83 -34.92
CA GLU A 531 -1.74 7.03 -35.43
C GLU A 531 -1.40 6.93 -36.94
N GLY A 532 -1.73 5.82 -37.60
CA GLY A 532 -1.48 5.63 -39.03
C GLY A 532 0.01 5.53 -39.39
N LEU A 533 0.84 5.06 -38.46
CA LEU A 533 2.29 4.95 -38.64
C LEU A 533 2.67 3.85 -39.64
N LYS A 534 3.85 3.99 -40.26
CA LYS A 534 4.48 2.90 -41.01
C LYS A 534 4.84 1.74 -40.06
N LYS A 535 5.21 0.58 -40.64
CA LYS A 535 5.63 -0.60 -39.84
C LYS A 535 6.73 -0.28 -38.83
N VAL A 536 7.63 0.63 -39.19
CA VAL A 536 8.59 1.24 -38.29
C VAL A 536 8.48 2.75 -38.50
N ASP A 537 8.09 3.49 -37.48
CA ASP A 537 7.93 4.93 -37.54
C ASP A 537 8.09 5.56 -36.16
N SER A 538 8.11 6.90 -36.10
CA SER A 538 8.36 7.62 -34.85
C SER A 538 7.31 8.67 -34.51
N LEU A 539 7.04 8.79 -33.22
CA LEU A 539 6.36 9.93 -32.59
C LEU A 539 7.39 10.78 -31.84
N SER A 540 7.11 12.06 -31.62
CA SER A 540 8.02 12.92 -30.85
C SER A 540 7.27 13.99 -30.07
N ALA A 541 7.82 14.33 -28.91
CA ALA A 541 7.34 15.44 -28.11
C ALA A 541 8.50 16.14 -27.41
N GLN A 542 8.26 17.39 -27.04
CA GLN A 542 9.18 18.23 -26.29
C GLN A 542 8.39 19.07 -25.29
N ASP A 543 8.98 19.32 -24.14
CA ASP A 543 8.52 20.32 -23.18
C ASP A 543 9.74 20.90 -22.44
N PHE A 544 9.53 21.94 -21.62
CA PHE A 544 10.59 22.72 -21.00
C PHE A 544 10.38 22.88 -19.50
N LEU A 545 11.47 22.82 -18.73
CA LEU A 545 11.50 23.32 -17.35
C LEU A 545 11.39 24.85 -17.34
N ASP A 546 10.99 25.45 -16.23
CA ASP A 546 10.79 26.91 -16.10
C ASP A 546 12.05 27.76 -16.36
N ASP A 547 13.24 27.15 -16.33
CA ASP A 547 14.51 27.79 -16.69
C ASP A 547 14.81 27.73 -18.22
N GLY A 548 13.94 27.09 -19.01
CA GLY A 548 14.09 26.91 -20.44
C GLY A 548 14.82 25.63 -20.85
N SER A 549 15.25 24.78 -19.91
CA SER A 549 15.92 23.51 -20.22
C SER A 549 14.98 22.54 -20.93
N PRO A 550 15.36 22.00 -22.12
CA PRO A 550 14.49 21.12 -22.89
C PRO A 550 14.52 19.67 -22.39
N ILE A 551 13.35 19.03 -22.40
CA ILE A 551 13.21 17.57 -22.33
C ILE A 551 12.60 17.10 -23.64
N VAL A 552 13.33 16.25 -24.36
CA VAL A 552 12.97 15.78 -25.70
C VAL A 552 12.80 14.28 -25.68
N LEU A 553 11.75 13.78 -26.31
CA LEU A 553 11.53 12.36 -26.50
C LEU A 553 11.15 12.07 -27.94
N LYS A 554 11.82 11.08 -28.52
CA LYS A 554 11.42 10.41 -29.74
C LYS A 554 11.13 8.94 -29.44
N ILE A 555 9.93 8.49 -29.78
CA ILE A 555 9.51 7.09 -29.62
C ILE A 555 9.48 6.46 -31.01
N THR A 556 10.35 5.49 -31.27
CA THR A 556 10.33 4.73 -32.53
C THR A 556 9.70 3.36 -32.26
N ILE A 557 8.55 3.09 -32.88
CA ILE A 557 7.80 1.86 -32.68
C ILE A 557 8.04 0.93 -33.86
N ASP A 558 8.37 -0.33 -33.57
CA ASP A 558 8.41 -1.42 -34.55
C ASP A 558 7.22 -2.35 -34.34
N ARG A 559 6.17 -2.18 -35.14
CA ARG A 559 4.94 -2.98 -34.99
C ARG A 559 5.09 -4.42 -35.49
N ARG A 560 6.26 -4.80 -36.03
CA ARG A 560 6.52 -6.18 -36.49
C ARG A 560 6.69 -7.13 -35.31
N ASP A 561 7.23 -6.64 -34.20
CA ASP A 561 7.44 -7.39 -32.97
C ASP A 561 6.87 -6.67 -31.72
N GLY A 562 6.31 -5.47 -31.89
CA GLY A 562 5.75 -4.68 -30.79
C GLY A 562 6.82 -4.05 -29.89
N SER A 563 8.05 -3.90 -30.37
CA SER A 563 9.11 -3.21 -29.63
C SER A 563 9.11 -1.69 -29.86
N ALA A 564 9.75 -0.96 -28.95
CA ALA A 564 9.96 0.48 -29.13
C ALA A 564 11.31 0.96 -28.60
N VAL A 565 11.82 2.04 -29.20
CA VAL A 565 12.99 2.79 -28.73
C VAL A 565 12.53 4.15 -28.22
N PHE A 566 12.76 4.39 -26.93
CA PHE A 566 12.53 5.67 -26.27
C PHE A 566 13.87 6.42 -26.23
N ASP A 567 14.01 7.41 -27.12
CA ASP A 567 15.24 8.16 -27.31
C ASP A 567 15.09 9.59 -26.80
N PHE A 568 15.86 9.90 -25.75
CA PHE A 568 15.90 11.21 -25.10
C PHE A 568 17.02 12.13 -25.64
N THR A 569 17.65 11.77 -26.76
CA THR A 569 18.64 12.62 -27.44
C THR A 569 18.03 13.99 -27.78
N GLY A 570 18.75 15.05 -27.43
CA GLY A 570 18.29 16.44 -27.55
C GLY A 570 17.80 17.06 -26.23
N THR A 571 17.66 16.25 -25.17
CA THR A 571 17.47 16.74 -23.80
C THR A 571 18.68 17.55 -23.33
N GLY A 572 18.45 18.60 -22.54
CA GLY A 572 19.48 19.52 -22.07
C GLY A 572 20.61 18.85 -21.25
N PRO A 573 21.79 19.51 -21.16
CA PRO A 573 22.90 19.02 -20.34
C PRO A 573 22.52 19.00 -18.86
N GLU A 574 23.34 18.34 -18.04
CA GLU A 574 23.28 18.46 -16.58
C GLU A 574 23.16 19.94 -16.15
N LEU A 575 22.26 20.19 -15.21
CA LEU A 575 21.97 21.51 -14.70
C LEU A 575 22.85 21.82 -13.49
N TRP A 576 23.29 23.08 -13.40
CA TRP A 576 23.91 23.61 -12.19
C TRP A 576 22.84 23.96 -11.14
N GLY A 577 22.20 22.93 -10.62
CA GLY A 577 21.07 22.99 -9.70
C GLY A 577 20.56 21.60 -9.39
N ASN A 578 19.33 21.50 -8.90
CA ASN A 578 18.78 20.27 -8.35
C ASN A 578 17.69 19.59 -9.19
N LEU A 579 17.39 20.14 -10.37
CA LEU A 579 16.40 19.58 -11.29
C LEU A 579 16.96 18.39 -12.11
N ASN A 580 18.14 17.88 -11.77
CA ASN A 580 18.70 16.71 -12.43
C ASN A 580 17.99 15.44 -11.94
N ALA A 581 17.44 14.65 -12.87
CA ALA A 581 16.79 13.39 -12.56
C ALA A 581 17.74 12.21 -12.87
N PRO A 582 17.99 11.32 -11.91
CA PRO A 582 18.72 10.08 -12.19
C PRO A 582 18.02 9.24 -13.26
N ARG A 583 18.78 8.40 -13.99
CA ARG A 583 18.23 7.50 -15.03
C ARG A 583 17.08 6.63 -14.50
N ALA A 584 17.19 6.18 -13.25
CA ALA A 584 16.16 5.44 -12.53
C ALA A 584 14.80 6.16 -12.52
N VAL A 585 14.78 7.49 -12.34
CA VAL A 585 13.56 8.31 -12.35
C VAL A 585 12.94 8.36 -13.75
N THR A 586 13.77 8.43 -14.80
CA THR A 586 13.31 8.39 -16.19
C THR A 586 12.66 7.04 -16.51
N ASN A 587 13.26 5.93 -16.07
CA ASN A 587 12.69 4.60 -16.22
C ASN A 587 11.33 4.48 -15.50
N SER A 588 11.21 5.02 -14.28
CA SER A 588 9.93 5.05 -13.56
C SER A 588 8.85 5.85 -14.30
N ALA A 589 9.20 6.99 -14.92
CA ALA A 589 8.25 7.78 -15.70
C ALA A 589 7.76 7.04 -16.96
N ILE A 590 8.66 6.32 -17.64
CA ILE A 590 8.30 5.44 -18.77
C ILE A 590 7.33 4.35 -18.31
N LEU A 591 7.69 3.64 -17.23
CA LEU A 591 6.89 2.55 -16.69
C LEU A 591 5.49 3.01 -16.25
N TYR A 592 5.41 4.16 -15.57
CA TYR A 592 4.14 4.80 -15.22
C TYR A 592 3.33 5.16 -16.47
N GLY A 593 3.94 5.84 -17.45
CA GLY A 593 3.29 6.24 -18.69
C GLY A 593 2.71 5.05 -19.46
N LEU A 594 3.49 3.97 -19.59
CA LEU A 594 3.03 2.73 -20.23
C LEU A 594 1.85 2.12 -19.48
N ARG A 595 1.90 2.03 -18.15
CA ARG A 595 0.80 1.46 -17.35
C ARG A 595 -0.50 2.25 -17.47
N CYS A 596 -0.42 3.58 -17.55
CA CYS A 596 -1.59 4.43 -17.76
C CYS A 596 -2.27 4.22 -19.12
N LEU A 597 -1.52 3.72 -20.12
CA LEU A 597 -2.00 3.52 -21.49
C LEU A 597 -2.52 2.12 -21.75
N ILE A 598 -2.23 1.16 -20.87
CA ILE A 598 -2.66 -0.23 -21.01
C ILE A 598 -4.06 -0.39 -20.41
N PRO A 599 -5.08 -0.77 -21.20
CA PRO A 599 -6.47 -0.91 -20.73
C PRO A 599 -6.74 -2.24 -19.99
N GLN A 600 -5.69 -2.98 -19.65
CA GLN A 600 -5.76 -4.28 -18.99
C GLN A 600 -5.29 -4.15 -17.54
N ASP A 601 -5.85 -4.98 -16.66
CA ASP A 601 -5.39 -5.05 -15.28
C ASP A 601 -4.15 -5.93 -15.19
N ILE A 602 -3.01 -5.33 -15.50
CA ILE A 602 -1.70 -5.96 -15.35
C ILE A 602 -0.95 -5.36 -14.15
N PRO A 603 -0.23 -6.19 -13.37
CA PRO A 603 0.68 -5.70 -12.37
C PRO A 603 1.80 -4.90 -13.05
N LEU A 604 2.24 -3.83 -12.40
CA LEU A 604 3.34 -3.02 -12.90
C LEU A 604 4.66 -3.68 -12.45
N ASN A 605 5.39 -4.24 -13.42
CA ASN A 605 6.58 -5.06 -13.15
C ASN A 605 7.64 -4.86 -14.25
N GLN A 606 8.78 -5.56 -14.12
CA GLN A 606 9.90 -5.44 -15.05
C GLN A 606 9.54 -5.80 -16.50
N GLY A 607 8.56 -6.69 -16.71
CA GLY A 607 8.08 -7.11 -18.02
C GLY A 607 7.61 -5.96 -18.91
N CYS A 608 7.06 -4.89 -18.32
CA CYS A 608 6.64 -3.71 -19.06
C CYS A 608 7.80 -2.99 -19.79
N LEU A 609 9.04 -3.14 -19.30
CA LEU A 609 10.22 -2.49 -19.89
C LEU A 609 10.99 -3.40 -20.85
N ASN A 610 10.77 -4.72 -20.81
CA ASN A 610 11.45 -5.68 -21.69
C ASN A 610 11.33 -5.37 -23.20
N PRO A 611 10.17 -4.92 -23.75
CA PRO A 611 10.07 -4.59 -25.17
C PRO A 611 10.62 -3.19 -25.50
N ILE A 612 11.16 -2.46 -24.51
CA ILE A 612 11.52 -1.05 -24.62
C ILE A 612 13.04 -0.87 -24.50
N LYS A 613 13.64 -0.27 -25.51
CA LYS A 613 15.03 0.21 -25.43
C LYS A 613 15.03 1.69 -25.03
N VAL A 614 15.66 2.01 -23.91
CA VAL A 614 15.77 3.40 -23.41
C VAL A 614 17.15 3.98 -23.68
N ILE A 615 17.20 5.06 -24.46
CA ILE A 615 18.42 5.83 -24.76
C ILE A 615 18.34 7.15 -24.01
N VAL A 616 19.18 7.31 -22.99
CA VAL A 616 19.42 8.56 -22.28
C VAL A 616 20.91 8.86 -22.40
N PRO A 617 21.32 9.92 -23.12
CA PRO A 617 22.74 10.29 -23.22
C PRO A 617 23.33 10.68 -21.87
N GLU A 618 24.57 10.26 -21.61
CA GLU A 618 25.33 10.65 -20.41
C GLU A 618 25.56 12.17 -20.34
N GLY A 619 25.62 12.73 -19.14
CA GLY A 619 25.86 14.16 -18.92
C GLY A 619 24.67 15.06 -19.26
N THR A 620 23.49 14.49 -19.47
CA THR A 620 22.22 15.22 -19.59
C THR A 620 21.55 15.37 -18.23
N LEU A 621 20.56 16.26 -18.11
CA LEU A 621 19.77 16.41 -16.88
C LEU A 621 18.98 15.14 -16.51
N LEU A 622 18.85 14.15 -17.40
CA LEU A 622 18.23 12.83 -17.14
C LEU A 622 19.25 11.71 -16.88
N SER A 623 20.54 12.01 -16.99
CA SER A 623 21.66 11.12 -16.66
C SER A 623 22.82 11.95 -16.11
N PRO A 624 22.61 12.62 -14.97
CA PRO A 624 23.63 13.50 -14.38
C PRO A 624 24.81 12.70 -13.81
N SER A 625 25.88 13.42 -13.54
CA SER A 625 27.05 12.98 -12.80
C SER A 625 26.69 12.63 -11.34
N GLU A 626 27.57 11.85 -10.72
CA GLU A 626 27.40 11.33 -9.36
C GLU A 626 27.22 12.42 -8.30
N HIS A 627 27.79 13.61 -8.50
CA HIS A 627 27.84 14.67 -7.51
C HIS A 627 26.77 15.75 -7.71
N ALA A 628 25.98 15.66 -8.78
CA ALA A 628 24.92 16.62 -9.06
C ALA A 628 23.82 16.54 -7.99
N ALA A 629 23.27 17.68 -7.61
CA ALA A 629 22.03 17.74 -6.84
C ALA A 629 20.86 17.20 -7.66
N VAL A 630 19.98 16.41 -7.04
CA VAL A 630 18.92 15.66 -7.75
C VAL A 630 17.54 15.79 -7.14
N VAL A 631 17.38 16.44 -5.99
CA VAL A 631 16.12 16.40 -5.24
C VAL A 631 14.95 16.91 -6.07
N GLY A 632 15.13 18.00 -6.81
CA GLY A 632 14.13 18.55 -7.72
C GLY A 632 13.87 17.68 -8.96
N GLY A 633 14.84 16.85 -9.36
CA GLY A 633 14.69 15.92 -10.47
C GLY A 633 13.61 14.86 -10.21
N ASN A 634 13.59 14.32 -8.99
CA ASN A 634 12.61 13.31 -8.57
C ASN A 634 11.17 13.84 -8.57
N VAL A 635 10.96 15.09 -8.15
CA VAL A 635 9.62 15.65 -7.90
C VAL A 635 9.12 16.61 -8.98
N LEU A 636 10.00 17.23 -9.78
CA LEU A 636 9.62 18.22 -10.78
C LEU A 636 10.00 17.77 -12.20
N THR A 637 11.23 17.36 -12.43
CA THR A 637 11.68 16.91 -13.76
C THR A 637 10.99 15.62 -14.16
N SER A 638 10.74 14.70 -13.22
CA SER A 638 9.97 13.48 -13.45
C SER A 638 8.55 13.73 -13.97
N GLN A 639 7.89 14.77 -13.46
CA GLN A 639 6.57 15.22 -13.94
C GLN A 639 6.68 15.67 -15.40
N ARG A 640 7.74 16.41 -15.74
CA ARG A 640 7.98 16.88 -17.10
C ARG A 640 8.31 15.76 -18.07
N VAL A 641 9.10 14.76 -17.66
CA VAL A 641 9.36 13.54 -18.45
C VAL A 641 8.04 12.83 -18.73
N THR A 642 7.17 12.71 -17.72
CA THR A 642 5.84 12.10 -17.88
C THR A 642 4.96 12.89 -18.83
N ASP A 643 4.93 14.22 -18.72
CA ASP A 643 4.19 15.09 -19.62
C ASP A 643 4.66 14.92 -21.08
N VAL A 644 5.96 14.79 -21.32
CA VAL A 644 6.52 14.57 -22.66
C VAL A 644 6.15 13.19 -23.20
N ILE A 645 6.17 12.14 -22.35
CA ILE A 645 5.71 10.80 -22.72
C ILE A 645 4.24 10.86 -23.13
N LEU A 646 3.34 11.30 -22.24
CA LEU A 646 1.90 11.34 -22.52
C LEU A 646 1.55 12.22 -23.73
N ARG A 647 2.32 13.29 -23.96
CA ARG A 647 2.22 14.13 -25.15
C ARG A 647 2.59 13.37 -26.42
N ALA A 648 3.70 12.64 -26.43
CA ALA A 648 4.14 11.87 -27.58
C ALA A 648 3.12 10.78 -27.96
N PHE A 649 2.44 10.21 -26.97
CA PHE A 649 1.36 9.23 -27.15
C PHE A 649 -0.01 9.87 -27.51
N HIS A 650 -0.11 11.20 -27.57
CA HIS A 650 -1.36 11.94 -27.73
C HIS A 650 -2.46 11.51 -26.73
N ALA A 651 -2.06 11.16 -25.50
CA ALA A 651 -2.93 10.49 -24.55
C ALA A 651 -3.90 11.44 -23.82
N CYS A 652 -3.39 12.56 -23.31
CA CYS A 652 -4.15 13.56 -22.57
C CYS A 652 -3.43 14.92 -22.57
N ALA A 653 -4.15 15.97 -22.18
CA ALA A 653 -3.56 17.27 -21.89
C ALA A 653 -2.67 17.22 -20.64
N ALA A 654 -1.78 18.20 -20.46
CA ALA A 654 -0.90 18.23 -19.30
C ALA A 654 -1.70 18.41 -18.01
N SER A 655 -1.35 17.65 -16.98
CA SER A 655 -1.74 17.99 -15.62
C SER A 655 -0.91 19.16 -15.09
N GLN A 656 -1.06 19.50 -13.81
CA GLN A 656 -0.31 20.56 -13.16
C GLN A 656 1.23 20.46 -13.28
N GLY A 657 1.78 19.31 -13.72
CA GLY A 657 3.19 19.11 -14.09
C GLY A 657 4.19 19.48 -12.98
N CYS A 658 3.78 19.37 -11.72
CA CYS A 658 4.51 19.85 -10.55
C CYS A 658 3.93 19.19 -9.29
N THR A 659 4.76 18.94 -8.27
CA THR A 659 4.34 18.43 -6.95
C THR A 659 4.19 19.52 -5.90
N ASN A 660 4.61 20.75 -6.22
CA ASN A 660 4.50 21.94 -5.37
C ASN A 660 5.11 21.69 -3.97
N ASN A 661 6.37 21.27 -3.95
CA ASN A 661 7.07 20.86 -2.73
C ASN A 661 7.21 22.05 -1.79
N PHE A 662 6.55 21.99 -0.65
CA PHE A 662 6.65 22.97 0.41
C PHE A 662 7.37 22.37 1.59
N THR A 663 8.44 23.02 2.03
CA THR A 663 9.16 22.63 3.23
C THR A 663 9.27 23.81 4.19
N PHE A 664 9.33 23.48 5.48
CA PHE A 664 9.72 24.45 6.49
C PHE A 664 10.34 23.76 7.69
N GLY A 665 11.08 24.52 8.49
CA GLY A 665 11.69 24.00 9.70
C GLY A 665 12.73 24.93 10.31
N ASN A 666 13.51 24.39 11.23
CA ASN A 666 14.63 25.05 11.89
C ASN A 666 15.66 23.99 12.31
N GLU A 667 16.59 24.31 13.20
CA GLU A 667 17.62 23.36 13.65
C GLU A 667 17.06 22.10 14.36
N ARG A 668 15.80 22.13 14.80
CA ARG A 668 15.17 21.03 15.57
C ARG A 668 14.38 20.07 14.71
N PHE A 669 13.82 20.54 13.59
CA PHE A 669 12.93 19.73 12.76
C PHE A 669 12.89 20.22 11.31
N GLY A 670 12.53 19.30 10.42
CA GLY A 670 12.19 19.58 9.04
C GLY A 670 10.83 18.98 8.71
N TYR A 671 9.97 19.77 8.06
CA TYR A 671 8.70 19.33 7.52
C TYR A 671 8.72 19.40 6.00
N TYR A 672 8.09 18.43 5.36
CA TYR A 672 7.92 18.38 3.91
C TYR A 672 6.52 17.91 3.52
N GLU A 673 5.90 18.66 2.59
CA GLU A 673 4.69 18.25 1.90
C GLU A 673 4.71 18.48 0.38
N THR A 674 3.98 17.64 -0.35
CA THR A 674 3.58 17.90 -1.74
C THR A 674 2.14 18.36 -1.77
N ILE A 675 1.81 19.31 -2.64
CA ILE A 675 0.47 19.88 -2.79
C ILE A 675 -0.07 19.54 -4.19
N GLY A 676 -1.30 19.03 -4.24
CA GLY A 676 -1.98 18.68 -5.50
C GLY A 676 -2.34 19.89 -6.37
N GLY A 677 -2.98 19.63 -7.51
CA GLY A 677 -3.42 20.67 -8.44
C GLY A 677 -4.38 20.11 -9.47
N GLY A 678 -4.48 20.77 -10.62
CA GLY A 678 -5.38 20.34 -11.68
C GLY A 678 -4.84 19.17 -12.50
N ALA A 679 -5.64 18.13 -12.70
CA ALA A 679 -5.33 17.07 -13.66
C ALA A 679 -5.69 17.50 -15.09
N GLY A 680 -4.96 16.97 -16.07
CA GLY A 680 -5.24 17.21 -17.49
C GLY A 680 -6.50 16.49 -17.98
N ALA A 681 -7.23 17.13 -18.90
CA ALA A 681 -8.37 16.51 -19.55
C ALA A 681 -7.94 15.52 -20.65
N GLY A 682 -8.84 14.59 -21.01
CA GLY A 682 -8.62 13.65 -22.10
C GLY A 682 -9.78 13.58 -23.08
N ALA A 683 -9.73 12.59 -23.97
CA ALA A 683 -10.64 12.48 -25.11
C ALA A 683 -12.11 12.27 -24.73
N SER A 684 -12.39 11.84 -23.50
CA SER A 684 -13.74 11.55 -23.00
C SER A 684 -13.96 11.98 -21.55
N TRP A 685 -13.04 12.73 -20.93
CA TRP A 685 -13.13 13.09 -19.51
C TRP A 685 -12.57 14.48 -19.21
N HIS A 686 -13.22 15.15 -18.25
CA HIS A 686 -12.70 16.37 -17.62
C HIS A 686 -11.55 16.04 -16.66
N GLY A 687 -10.62 16.98 -16.52
CA GLY A 687 -9.58 16.90 -15.51
C GLY A 687 -10.14 17.03 -14.09
N GLN A 688 -9.70 16.17 -13.18
CA GLN A 688 -10.03 16.25 -11.76
C GLN A 688 -9.30 17.44 -11.10
N SER A 689 -10.01 18.19 -10.25
CA SER A 689 -9.45 19.34 -9.54
C SER A 689 -8.82 18.95 -8.20
N GLY A 690 -7.72 19.60 -7.85
CA GLY A 690 -7.08 19.49 -6.53
C GLY A 690 -6.53 18.11 -6.15
N VAL A 691 -5.98 17.36 -7.09
CA VAL A 691 -5.42 16.02 -6.87
C VAL A 691 -3.92 15.96 -7.16
N HIS A 692 -3.22 15.03 -6.54
CA HIS A 692 -1.88 14.65 -6.97
C HIS A 692 -1.97 13.88 -8.28
N THR A 693 -0.99 14.10 -9.16
CA THR A 693 -0.98 13.54 -10.51
C THR A 693 0.37 12.93 -10.83
N HIS A 694 0.33 11.88 -11.64
CA HIS A 694 1.52 11.27 -12.24
C HIS A 694 2.54 10.75 -11.22
N MET A 695 3.72 11.36 -11.15
CA MET A 695 4.84 10.90 -10.34
C MET A 695 4.64 11.10 -8.83
N THR A 696 3.42 11.36 -8.38
CA THR A 696 3.06 11.56 -6.98
C THR A 696 1.66 11.07 -6.72
N ASN A 697 1.51 10.37 -5.60
CA ASN A 697 0.24 9.82 -5.12
C ASN A 697 0.27 9.75 -3.58
N THR A 698 0.65 10.87 -2.97
CA THR A 698 0.70 11.00 -1.51
C THR A 698 -0.59 11.64 -1.00
N ARG A 699 -0.93 11.41 0.27
CA ARG A 699 -1.95 12.21 0.95
C ARG A 699 -1.36 13.55 1.35
N ILE A 700 -2.24 14.55 1.42
CA ILE A 700 -1.94 15.78 2.15
C ILE A 700 -1.80 15.47 3.64
N THR A 701 -1.03 16.29 4.36
CA THR A 701 -1.07 16.23 5.83
C THR A 701 -2.41 16.74 6.31
N ASP A 702 -3.06 15.98 7.19
CA ASP A 702 -4.29 16.40 7.84
C ASP A 702 -4.08 17.74 8.57
N PRO A 703 -4.97 18.74 8.40
CA PRO A 703 -4.82 20.05 9.03
C PRO A 703 -4.61 20.00 10.55
N GLU A 704 -5.34 19.14 11.27
CA GLU A 704 -5.23 19.06 12.73
C GLU A 704 -3.88 18.42 13.13
N ILE A 705 -3.41 17.44 12.36
CA ILE A 705 -2.08 16.85 12.56
C ILE A 705 -0.97 17.87 12.29
N LEU A 706 -1.10 18.67 11.21
CA LEU A 706 -0.16 19.72 10.86
C LEU A 706 -0.04 20.75 11.99
N GLU A 707 -1.16 21.31 12.44
CA GLU A 707 -1.19 22.35 13.48
C GLU A 707 -0.82 21.82 14.87
N ARG A 708 -1.08 20.55 15.15
CA ARG A 708 -0.72 19.91 16.43
C ARG A 708 0.78 19.61 16.52
N ARG A 709 1.40 19.18 15.41
CA ARG A 709 2.81 18.76 15.40
C ARG A 709 3.78 19.90 15.13
N PHE A 710 3.35 20.94 14.40
CA PHE A 710 4.24 21.98 13.90
C PHE A 710 3.75 23.37 14.29
N PRO A 711 4.65 24.35 14.49
CA PRO A 711 4.30 25.71 14.92
C PRO A 711 3.80 26.56 13.74
N VAL A 712 2.73 26.09 13.10
CA VAL A 712 2.07 26.74 11.97
C VAL A 712 0.54 26.64 12.13
N MET A 713 -0.18 27.53 11.45
CA MET A 713 -1.64 27.55 11.40
C MET A 713 -2.08 27.54 9.93
N LEU A 714 -2.97 26.62 9.54
CA LEU A 714 -3.49 26.54 8.19
C LEU A 714 -4.66 27.51 8.04
N ARG A 715 -4.44 28.62 7.32
CA ARG A 715 -5.46 29.68 7.14
C ARG A 715 -6.44 29.37 6.03
N GLU A 716 -5.98 28.77 4.95
CA GLU A 716 -6.83 28.41 3.81
C GLU A 716 -6.34 27.12 3.17
N PHE A 717 -7.28 26.24 2.84
CA PHE A 717 -7.04 25.13 1.94
C PHE A 717 -8.28 24.90 1.06
N SER A 718 -8.22 25.34 -0.20
CA SER A 718 -9.40 25.45 -1.07
C SER A 718 -9.07 25.16 -2.54
N ILE A 719 -10.08 24.90 -3.36
CA ILE A 719 -9.93 24.79 -4.82
C ILE A 719 -9.76 26.18 -5.42
N ARG A 720 -8.73 26.35 -6.25
CA ARG A 720 -8.43 27.57 -6.99
C ARG A 720 -9.27 27.62 -8.28
N GLN A 721 -10.52 28.05 -8.13
CA GLN A 721 -11.54 28.01 -9.19
C GLN A 721 -11.12 28.72 -10.49
N GLY A 722 -11.51 28.13 -11.63
CA GLY A 722 -11.33 28.74 -12.96
C GLY A 722 -9.86 28.81 -13.40
N THR A 723 -9.07 27.80 -13.04
CA THR A 723 -7.66 27.67 -13.39
C THR A 723 -7.38 26.53 -14.35
N GLY A 724 -8.29 25.56 -14.48
CA GLY A 724 -8.27 24.57 -15.55
C GLY A 724 -8.43 25.21 -16.93
N GLY A 725 -7.74 24.67 -17.92
CA GLY A 725 -7.85 25.10 -19.32
C GLY A 725 -9.19 24.69 -19.93
N ASP A 726 -9.74 25.58 -20.75
CA ASP A 726 -11.00 25.35 -21.45
C ASP A 726 -10.84 24.37 -22.63
N GLY A 727 -11.94 23.73 -23.01
CA GLY A 727 -11.98 22.77 -24.10
C GLY A 727 -13.31 22.05 -24.11
N LYS A 728 -13.51 21.11 -25.06
CA LYS A 728 -14.67 20.20 -25.01
C LYS A 728 -14.71 19.48 -23.65
N PHE A 729 -13.54 19.06 -23.20
CA PHE A 729 -13.32 18.62 -21.83
C PHE A 729 -12.36 19.57 -21.13
N ARG A 730 -12.88 20.29 -20.12
CA ARG A 730 -12.10 21.20 -19.27
C ARG A 730 -11.05 20.47 -18.42
N GLY A 731 -9.88 21.08 -18.26
CA GLY A 731 -8.88 20.67 -17.28
C GLY A 731 -9.33 20.93 -15.84
N GLY A 732 -8.67 20.27 -14.87
CA GLY A 732 -8.95 20.44 -13.46
C GLY A 732 -8.44 21.77 -12.91
N ASP A 733 -9.09 22.29 -11.87
CA ASP A 733 -8.65 23.46 -11.14
C ASP A 733 -7.53 23.10 -10.13
N GLY A 734 -6.61 24.03 -9.91
CA GLY A 734 -5.55 23.95 -8.90
C GLY A 734 -6.07 24.14 -7.48
N LEU A 735 -5.14 24.34 -6.53
CA LEU A 735 -5.40 24.56 -5.11
C LEU A 735 -4.85 25.89 -4.63
N VAL A 736 -5.43 26.39 -3.54
CA VAL A 736 -4.84 27.40 -2.67
C VAL A 736 -4.50 26.71 -1.36
N ARG A 737 -3.26 26.90 -0.88
CA ARG A 737 -2.83 26.52 0.46
C ARG A 737 -2.12 27.69 1.13
N GLU A 738 -2.64 28.16 2.25
CA GLU A 738 -2.09 29.30 2.98
C GLU A 738 -1.75 28.92 4.43
N VAL A 739 -0.48 29.10 4.78
CA VAL A 739 0.08 28.72 6.08
C VAL A 739 0.66 29.95 6.76
N GLU A 740 0.28 30.17 8.03
CA GLU A 740 0.85 31.17 8.91
C GLU A 740 1.88 30.55 9.84
N PHE A 741 3.03 31.20 9.99
CA PHE A 741 4.10 30.73 10.88
C PHE A 741 3.91 31.29 12.29
N LEU A 742 3.95 30.43 13.31
CA LEU A 742 3.74 30.82 14.70
C LEU A 742 5.05 31.12 15.44
N GLU A 743 6.18 30.64 14.91
CA GLU A 743 7.54 30.95 15.37
C GLU A 743 8.48 31.23 14.18
N PRO A 744 9.69 31.76 14.40
CA PRO A 744 10.65 31.97 13.33
C PRO A 744 11.11 30.65 12.69
N LEU A 745 10.80 30.48 11.40
CA LEU A 745 11.09 29.27 10.63
C LEU A 745 11.77 29.61 9.30
N ASN A 746 12.55 28.67 8.79
CA ASN A 746 12.99 28.71 7.40
C ASN A 746 11.93 28.00 6.55
N ALA A 747 11.43 28.66 5.52
CA ALA A 747 10.41 28.12 4.63
C ALA A 747 10.92 28.12 3.19
N ALA A 748 10.72 27.02 2.47
CA ALA A 748 11.16 26.88 1.10
C ALA A 748 10.06 26.30 0.20
N ILE A 749 10.10 26.72 -1.07
CA ILE A 749 9.22 26.25 -2.13
C ILE A 749 10.08 25.78 -3.29
N LEU A 750 9.85 24.54 -3.74
CA LEU A 750 10.51 23.94 -4.89
C LEU A 750 9.42 23.49 -5.87
N SER A 751 9.17 24.31 -6.90
CA SER A 751 8.04 24.15 -7.80
C SER A 751 8.32 24.57 -9.26
N GLU A 752 7.50 24.05 -10.18
CA GLU A 752 7.56 24.24 -11.64
C GLU A 752 6.20 24.74 -12.19
N ARG A 753 6.10 25.03 -13.49
CA ARG A 753 4.86 25.53 -14.13
C ARG A 753 4.43 26.91 -13.60
N ARG A 754 5.43 27.73 -13.25
CA ARG A 754 5.28 29.17 -12.93
C ARG A 754 5.61 30.03 -14.15
N VAL A 755 6.39 29.48 -15.10
CA VAL A 755 6.73 30.11 -16.39
C VAL A 755 5.99 29.39 -17.53
N HIS A 756 6.22 28.09 -17.70
CA HIS A 756 5.56 27.31 -18.76
C HIS A 756 4.23 26.74 -18.27
N ARG A 757 3.11 27.14 -18.88
CA ARG A 757 1.78 26.68 -18.47
C ARG A 757 1.54 25.22 -18.85
N PRO A 758 0.74 24.46 -18.08
CA PRO A 758 0.23 23.14 -18.48
C PRO A 758 -0.50 23.22 -19.82
N TYR A 759 -0.01 22.52 -20.84
CA TYR A 759 -0.55 22.61 -22.20
C TYR A 759 -1.91 21.91 -22.33
N GLY A 760 -2.80 22.47 -23.15
CA GLY A 760 -3.98 21.76 -23.65
C GLY A 760 -3.63 20.84 -24.82
N LEU A 761 -4.54 19.92 -25.17
CA LEU A 761 -4.35 18.97 -26.27
C LEU A 761 -5.52 18.99 -27.26
N ASN A 762 -5.26 18.72 -28.54
CA ASN A 762 -6.27 18.64 -29.60
C ASN A 762 -7.21 19.86 -29.70
N GLY A 763 -6.67 21.05 -29.47
CA GLY A 763 -7.41 22.31 -29.55
C GLY A 763 -8.01 22.79 -28.21
N GLY A 764 -7.75 22.10 -27.10
CA GLY A 764 -8.00 22.63 -25.77
C GLY A 764 -6.95 23.67 -25.33
N ASP A 765 -7.35 24.55 -24.43
CA ASP A 765 -6.54 25.64 -23.90
C ASP A 765 -5.64 25.18 -22.74
N SER A 766 -4.56 25.93 -22.51
CA SER A 766 -3.64 25.69 -21.40
C SER A 766 -4.26 26.06 -20.04
N GLY A 767 -3.92 25.30 -19.01
CA GLY A 767 -4.22 25.66 -17.62
C GLY A 767 -3.47 26.91 -17.16
N LYS A 768 -3.95 27.56 -16.10
CA LYS A 768 -3.25 28.70 -15.48
C LYS A 768 -1.99 28.24 -14.75
N SER A 769 -0.95 29.08 -14.75
CA SER A 769 0.27 28.86 -13.97
C SER A 769 0.01 28.94 -12.46
N GLY A 770 0.89 28.29 -11.70
CA GLY A 770 0.97 28.44 -10.25
C GLY A 770 1.59 29.77 -9.83
N ARG A 771 1.41 30.17 -8.58
CA ARG A 771 1.96 31.39 -7.98
C ARG A 771 2.26 31.17 -6.50
N ASN A 772 3.39 31.69 -6.03
CA ASN A 772 3.78 31.58 -4.62
C ASN A 772 3.95 33.01 -4.06
N LEU A 773 3.15 33.36 -3.05
CA LEU A 773 3.12 34.68 -2.42
C LEU A 773 3.53 34.56 -0.95
N PHE A 774 4.28 35.54 -0.46
CA PHE A 774 4.66 35.64 0.94
C PHE A 774 4.19 36.97 1.50
N PHE A 775 3.44 36.93 2.60
CA PHE A 775 2.88 38.09 3.27
C PHE A 775 3.64 38.32 4.58
N ARG A 776 4.30 39.47 4.66
CA ARG A 776 4.93 39.94 5.90
C ARG A 776 3.88 40.50 6.84
N LYS A 777 4.13 40.40 8.14
CA LYS A 777 3.29 40.99 9.19
C LYS A 777 3.10 42.52 9.05
N ASP A 778 4.06 43.21 8.43
CA ASP A 778 3.98 44.66 8.17
C ASP A 778 3.06 45.03 6.98
N GLY A 779 2.46 44.03 6.31
CA GLY A 779 1.59 44.21 5.15
C GLY A 779 2.30 44.06 3.80
N THR A 780 3.63 43.92 3.77
CA THR A 780 4.40 43.73 2.54
C THR A 780 4.05 42.38 1.89
N THR A 781 3.82 42.39 0.58
CA THR A 781 3.60 41.16 -0.22
C THR A 781 4.77 40.93 -1.16
N LEU A 782 5.37 39.74 -1.11
CA LEU A 782 6.48 39.31 -1.95
C LEU A 782 6.01 38.20 -2.89
N PHE A 783 6.48 38.23 -4.14
CA PHE A 783 6.34 37.10 -5.07
C PHE A 783 7.60 36.26 -5.02
N LEU A 784 7.49 34.99 -4.62
CA LEU A 784 8.65 34.12 -4.40
C LEU A 784 9.16 33.46 -5.70
N GLY A 785 8.39 33.49 -6.79
CA GLY A 785 8.70 32.68 -7.98
C GLY A 785 8.50 31.17 -7.73
N GLY A 786 9.04 30.33 -8.61
CA GLY A 786 8.88 28.87 -8.52
C GLY A 786 9.80 28.18 -7.51
N LYS A 787 10.97 28.76 -7.25
CA LYS A 787 12.01 28.19 -6.38
C LYS A 787 12.57 29.27 -5.48
N ASN A 788 12.34 29.15 -4.18
CA ASN A 788 12.82 30.15 -3.23
C ASN A 788 12.87 29.62 -1.81
N GLU A 789 13.63 30.32 -0.99
CA GLU A 789 13.80 30.06 0.43
C GLU A 789 13.75 31.40 1.17
N ILE A 790 13.04 31.45 2.29
CA ILE A 790 12.83 32.68 3.04
C ILE A 790 12.76 32.39 4.54
N ARG A 791 13.37 33.27 5.33
CA ARG A 791 13.18 33.28 6.78
C ARG A 791 11.87 33.98 7.13
N ALA A 792 10.93 33.20 7.63
CA ALA A 792 9.65 33.66 8.14
C ALA A 792 9.77 34.05 9.61
N GLU A 793 9.11 35.15 9.98
CA GLU A 793 8.91 35.55 11.37
C GLU A 793 7.51 35.13 11.85
N SER A 794 7.28 35.15 13.17
CA SER A 794 5.95 34.85 13.73
C SER A 794 4.89 35.84 13.21
N GLY A 795 3.82 35.30 12.63
CA GLY A 795 2.72 36.03 11.98
C GLY A 795 2.92 36.29 10.49
N ASP A 796 4.08 35.95 9.91
CA ASP A 796 4.23 35.92 8.46
C ASP A 796 3.42 34.76 7.86
N ARG A 797 3.01 34.88 6.59
CA ARG A 797 2.22 33.86 5.88
C ARG A 797 2.79 33.54 4.51
N ILE A 798 2.68 32.29 4.10
CA ILE A 798 2.92 31.87 2.71
C ILE A 798 1.62 31.35 2.09
N ARG A 799 1.31 31.81 0.88
CA ARG A 799 0.18 31.33 0.06
C ARG A 799 0.70 30.71 -1.22
N ILE A 800 0.41 29.43 -1.39
CA ILE A 800 0.77 28.62 -2.55
C ILE A 800 -0.49 28.43 -3.39
N GLU A 801 -0.47 28.96 -4.60
CA GLU A 801 -1.47 28.71 -5.64
C GLU A 801 -0.90 27.69 -6.63
N THR A 802 -1.47 26.49 -6.69
CA THR A 802 -0.98 25.45 -7.59
C THR A 802 -1.53 25.60 -9.02
N PRO A 803 -0.86 25.04 -10.04
CA PRO A 803 -1.32 25.11 -11.43
C PRO A 803 -2.64 24.36 -11.66
N GLY A 804 -3.41 24.78 -12.66
CA GLY A 804 -4.52 23.99 -13.20
C GLY A 804 -4.05 22.96 -14.23
N GLY A 805 -4.94 22.11 -14.72
CA GLY A 805 -4.67 21.19 -15.84
C GLY A 805 -5.07 21.79 -17.19
N GLY A 806 -4.49 21.30 -18.28
CA GLY A 806 -4.88 21.67 -19.65
C GLY A 806 -6.22 21.06 -20.07
N GLY A 807 -6.93 21.75 -20.96
CA GLY A 807 -8.16 21.28 -21.58
C GLY A 807 -7.91 20.38 -22.79
N PHE A 808 -8.95 19.64 -23.20
CA PHE A 808 -8.91 18.72 -24.35
C PHE A 808 -10.03 19.03 -25.33
N GLY A 809 -9.68 19.11 -26.62
CA GLY A 809 -10.64 19.36 -27.68
C GLY A 809 -11.07 20.82 -27.74
N LYS A 810 -11.49 21.29 -28.91
CA LYS A 810 -12.05 22.64 -29.07
C LYS A 810 -13.38 22.75 -28.32
N ALA A 811 -13.59 23.81 -27.53
CA ALA A 811 -14.86 24.06 -26.87
C ALA A 811 -15.98 24.24 -27.91
N ASP A 812 -17.16 23.71 -27.62
CA ASP A 812 -18.36 23.96 -28.44
C ASP A 812 -18.72 25.45 -28.30
N SER A 813 -18.76 26.15 -29.44
CA SER A 813 -18.95 27.60 -29.55
C SER A 813 -20.35 28.07 -29.18
#